data_AF-A0A1W1XC55-F1
#
_entry.id   AF-A0A1W1XC55-F1
#
_cell.length_a   1.000
_cell.length_b   1.000
_cell.length_c   1.000
_cell.angle_alpha   90.00
_cell.angle_beta   90.00
_cell.angle_gamma   90.00
#
_symmetry.space_group_name_H-M   'P 1'
#
loop_
_entity.id
_entity.type
_entity.pdbx_description
1 polymer ?
#
loop_
_entity_poly.entity_id
_entity_poly.type
_entity_poly.pdbx_seq_one_letter_code
_entity_poly.pdbx_strand_id
1 'polypeptide(L)'
;MGDSKEIIDVTARGVPERAPEGRADHGSAAPSRGRRLYVFVGLFGCLAALTLAYCFLRPPVYRAEASLILKPTAAQPSELAPTNDSSVGKSDLVVAHQVLTSRSILERVGQEFASGHGASEGARSLSTDHIVGMVGARMVPDGNIIQLFVEGSDRAEALQVLRTWIQVYLRAFEESQKAALALDTASLDEELQALEARLESKRKELELFRQVNDIVSLEREENRLVSKLKGLNESLARAQEAQVTAESRLKALLDARARGEDILEGRELRAVLSMQERAEALRDQIRGLSQRYTEKYMNLDPKVRGIRAQLERIERRIATTRAEAESAALDKARQDVETARRSVAQLEAQIAEQEGQARQFNAKFARHQALVDELKDLETLYRRRKEQRIQREVSPAQQVPRLNVLEPPQAGEVPVRPHYLRDAAIGMGGALLVSLFGLWLYEFLLRLPRKEEPSGGPTLIFQPHVSPGVEPPSSPRVLLEGRAGEASGPERELSPLEIEAMIRTAGPVDRALVYLMLTGLPGEEVARLRWADVDVEGGWIRLSGNPLRSIPLVGLGREVLRRLADAREEAPSDASEPVFMNENSKAMTEDEIRARLIFLAQEACLASPATVTPEVLRHTYLLFLVRQGIRLSALEQIVGPVGPSFVSRYGAMAPPGPGRGPEDVARVLPVFQKTDDRG
;
A
#
# COMPACT_ATOMS: atom_id res chain seq x y z
N MET A 1 59.51 -45.49 -82.55
CA MET A 1 59.61 -46.32 -81.34
C MET A 1 58.17 -46.70 -80.99
N GLY A 2 57.55 -47.70 -81.60
CA GLY A 2 57.92 -49.13 -81.66
C GLY A 2 57.14 -49.83 -80.52
N ASP A 3 56.41 -50.93 -80.69
CA ASP A 3 55.96 -51.73 -81.83
C ASP A 3 54.90 -52.73 -81.28
N SER A 4 54.22 -53.46 -82.17
CA SER A 4 53.34 -54.64 -81.97
C SER A 4 51.84 -54.35 -82.01
N LYS A 5 51.18 -54.41 -83.19
CA LYS A 5 50.73 -55.59 -83.97
C LYS A 5 49.82 -56.55 -83.20
N GLU A 6 48.56 -56.65 -83.62
CA GLU A 6 48.07 -57.89 -84.21
C GLU A 6 46.96 -57.63 -85.25
N ILE A 7 47.02 -58.41 -86.32
CA ILE A 7 46.30 -58.31 -87.58
C ILE A 7 45.35 -59.51 -87.61
N ILE A 8 44.07 -59.30 -87.92
CA ILE A 8 43.27 -60.27 -88.68
C ILE A 8 42.46 -59.50 -89.73
N ASP A 9 42.75 -59.82 -90.98
CA ASP A 9 42.14 -59.31 -92.22
C ASP A 9 41.28 -60.42 -92.82
N VAL A 10 40.06 -60.12 -93.27
CA VAL A 10 39.39 -60.85 -94.36
C VAL A 10 38.45 -59.89 -95.10
N THR A 11 38.94 -59.32 -96.20
CA THR A 11 38.16 -58.77 -97.31
C THR A 11 37.35 -59.84 -98.05
N ALA A 12 36.16 -59.49 -98.60
CA ALA A 12 35.96 -59.39 -100.06
C ALA A 12 34.51 -59.15 -100.54
N ARG A 13 34.41 -58.23 -101.52
CA ARG A 13 33.54 -58.19 -102.72
C ARG A 13 32.08 -57.69 -102.64
N GLY A 14 31.79 -56.71 -103.52
CA GLY A 14 30.62 -56.76 -104.39
C GLY A 14 29.80 -55.45 -104.54
N VAL A 15 30.05 -54.71 -105.61
CA VAL A 15 29.18 -53.70 -106.29
C VAL A 15 28.56 -54.43 -107.52
N PRO A 16 27.43 -54.07 -108.22
CA PRO A 16 26.76 -52.75 -108.38
C PRO A 16 25.19 -52.68 -108.46
N GLU A 17 24.70 -51.43 -108.63
CA GLU A 17 23.58 -50.92 -109.48
C GLU A 17 22.08 -51.14 -109.15
N ARG A 18 21.35 -50.02 -108.96
CA ARG A 18 20.29 -49.46 -109.86
C ARG A 18 19.56 -48.24 -109.23
N ALA A 19 19.16 -47.28 -110.07
CA ALA A 19 18.20 -46.18 -109.80
C ALA A 19 16.79 -46.56 -110.33
N PRO A 20 15.71 -45.71 -110.37
CA PRO A 20 15.38 -44.41 -109.75
C PRO A 20 13.88 -44.25 -109.27
N GLU A 21 13.48 -43.01 -108.89
CA GLU A 21 12.13 -42.35 -108.93
C GLU A 21 11.00 -42.60 -107.87
N GLY A 22 10.35 -41.49 -107.41
CA GLY A 22 8.94 -41.51 -106.93
C GLY A 22 8.44 -40.47 -105.88
N ARG A 23 7.88 -39.34 -106.35
CA ARG A 23 6.70 -38.51 -105.90
C ARG A 23 6.32 -38.18 -104.42
N ALA A 24 5.99 -36.88 -104.22
CA ALA A 24 4.95 -36.15 -103.42
C ALA A 24 4.26 -36.83 -102.19
N ASP A 25 3.87 -36.18 -101.07
CA ASP A 25 3.13 -34.91 -100.89
C ASP A 25 2.99 -34.48 -99.38
N HIS A 26 2.67 -33.20 -99.15
CA HIS A 26 2.09 -32.44 -97.99
C HIS A 26 2.17 -32.82 -96.48
N GLY A 27 2.38 -31.81 -95.61
CA GLY A 27 2.08 -31.84 -94.16
C GLY A 27 2.17 -30.48 -93.43
N SER A 28 1.08 -30.07 -92.77
CA SER A 28 0.74 -28.78 -92.12
C SER A 28 1.45 -28.42 -90.80
N ALA A 29 1.72 -27.13 -90.55
CA ALA A 29 2.38 -26.59 -89.35
C ALA A 29 1.41 -26.08 -88.24
N ALA A 30 1.76 -26.34 -86.97
CA ALA A 30 1.13 -25.79 -85.75
C ALA A 30 1.95 -24.58 -85.18
N PRO A 31 1.34 -23.62 -84.46
CA PRO A 31 2.05 -22.44 -83.96
C PRO A 31 2.91 -22.70 -82.70
N SER A 32 3.97 -21.90 -82.55
CA SER A 32 5.22 -22.21 -81.83
C SER A 32 5.29 -21.73 -80.37
N ARG A 33 5.85 -22.58 -79.49
CA ARG A 33 6.14 -22.32 -78.07
C ARG A 33 7.15 -21.18 -77.82
N GLY A 34 7.93 -20.77 -78.83
CA GLY A 34 9.03 -19.81 -78.68
C GLY A 34 8.60 -18.39 -78.30
N ARG A 35 7.46 -17.90 -78.79
CA ARG A 35 7.01 -16.51 -78.53
C ARG A 35 6.61 -16.27 -77.07
N ARG A 36 6.14 -17.32 -76.38
CA ARG A 36 5.76 -17.25 -74.95
C ARG A 36 6.97 -17.02 -74.05
N LEU A 37 8.08 -17.69 -74.37
CA LEU A 37 9.32 -17.58 -73.62
C LEU A 37 9.93 -16.18 -73.74
N TYR A 38 9.92 -15.57 -74.93
CA TYR A 38 10.49 -14.22 -75.12
C TYR A 38 9.73 -13.12 -74.36
N VAL A 39 8.39 -13.18 -74.29
CA VAL A 39 7.59 -12.20 -73.53
C VAL A 39 7.86 -12.31 -72.03
N PHE A 40 7.91 -13.54 -71.51
CA PHE A 40 8.24 -13.79 -70.10
C PHE A 40 9.65 -13.33 -69.75
N VAL A 41 10.66 -13.73 -70.54
CA VAL A 41 12.07 -13.38 -70.29
C VAL A 41 12.30 -11.88 -70.42
N GLY A 42 11.67 -11.21 -71.38
CA GLY A 42 11.77 -9.75 -71.55
C GLY A 42 11.16 -8.98 -70.37
N LEU A 43 9.96 -9.35 -69.95
CA LEU A 43 9.26 -8.72 -68.82
C LEU A 43 10.00 -8.96 -67.50
N PHE A 44 10.41 -10.21 -67.25
CA PHE A 44 11.18 -10.59 -66.07
C PHE A 44 12.53 -9.91 -66.01
N GLY A 45 13.27 -9.88 -67.12
CA GLY A 45 14.59 -9.24 -67.18
C GLY A 45 14.53 -7.74 -66.89
N CYS A 46 13.52 -7.03 -67.41
CA CYS A 46 13.34 -5.60 -67.17
C CYS A 46 12.98 -5.30 -65.70
N LEU A 47 12.00 -6.03 -65.15
CA LEU A 47 11.58 -5.87 -63.75
C LEU A 47 12.69 -6.28 -62.76
N ALA A 48 13.42 -7.36 -63.04
CA ALA A 48 14.55 -7.79 -62.21
C ALA A 48 15.69 -6.77 -62.24
N ALA A 49 16.02 -6.19 -63.40
CA ALA A 49 17.05 -5.16 -63.50
C ALA A 49 16.68 -3.89 -62.70
N LEU A 50 15.43 -3.44 -62.79
CA LEU A 50 14.93 -2.28 -62.04
C LEU A 50 14.94 -2.52 -60.53
N THR A 51 14.52 -3.70 -60.07
CA THR A 51 14.49 -4.03 -58.64
C THR A 51 15.89 -4.16 -58.06
N LEU A 52 16.83 -4.80 -58.78
CA LEU A 52 18.23 -4.90 -58.35
C LEU A 52 18.91 -3.53 -58.31
N ALA A 53 18.73 -2.71 -59.35
CA ALA A 53 19.26 -1.34 -59.37
C ALA A 53 18.76 -0.53 -58.17
N TYR A 54 17.46 -0.61 -57.86
CA TYR A 54 16.88 0.06 -56.72
C TYR A 54 17.40 -0.46 -55.37
N CYS A 55 17.67 -1.77 -55.24
CA CYS A 55 18.22 -2.34 -54.00
C CYS A 55 19.67 -1.89 -53.75
N PHE A 56 20.51 -1.85 -54.78
CA PHE A 56 21.94 -1.53 -54.65
C PHE A 56 22.28 -0.04 -54.66
N LEU A 57 21.41 0.83 -55.21
CA LEU A 57 21.63 2.29 -55.18
C LEU A 57 21.28 2.95 -53.84
N ARG A 58 20.67 2.21 -52.90
CA ARG A 58 20.32 2.75 -51.57
C ARG A 58 21.58 2.96 -50.73
N PRO A 59 21.75 4.13 -50.09
CA PRO A 59 22.94 4.42 -49.28
C PRO A 59 23.02 3.47 -48.07
N PRO A 60 24.22 2.97 -47.72
CA PRO A 60 24.42 2.15 -46.53
C PRO A 60 24.24 3.00 -45.27
N VAL A 61 23.57 2.43 -44.26
CA VAL A 61 23.45 3.04 -42.93
C VAL A 61 24.28 2.24 -41.94
N TYR A 62 25.27 2.89 -41.34
CA TYR A 62 26.13 2.34 -40.30
C TYR A 62 25.58 2.71 -38.92
N ARG A 63 25.85 1.86 -37.93
CA ARG A 63 25.45 2.07 -36.53
C ARG A 63 26.68 2.03 -35.63
N ALA A 64 26.86 3.08 -34.84
CA ALA A 64 27.80 3.12 -33.73
C ALA A 64 27.04 2.85 -32.43
N GLU A 65 27.60 2.06 -31.53
CA GLU A 65 26.97 1.67 -30.25
C GLU A 65 27.93 1.89 -29.08
N ALA A 66 27.37 2.22 -27.92
CA ALA A 66 28.08 2.32 -26.64
C ALA A 66 27.15 1.95 -25.48
N SER A 67 27.69 1.33 -24.44
CA SER A 67 26.94 0.89 -23.26
C SER A 67 27.40 1.66 -22.02
N LEU A 68 26.47 2.36 -21.37
CA LEU A 68 26.69 3.10 -20.12
C LEU A 68 26.05 2.33 -18.96
N ILE A 69 26.76 2.16 -17.86
CA ILE A 69 26.22 1.55 -16.64
C ILE A 69 26.06 2.60 -15.54
N LEU A 70 24.85 2.69 -15.00
CA LEU A 70 24.58 3.47 -13.79
C LEU A 70 24.89 2.57 -12.59
N LYS A 71 25.94 2.92 -11.83
CA LYS A 71 26.20 2.29 -10.54
C LYS A 71 25.36 3.02 -9.49
N PRO A 72 24.31 2.40 -8.94
CA PRO A 72 23.51 3.03 -7.90
C PRO A 72 24.38 3.31 -6.68
N THR A 73 24.07 4.39 -5.99
CA THR A 73 24.64 4.68 -4.66
C THR A 73 24.41 3.47 -3.77
N ALA A 74 25.47 2.95 -3.15
CA ALA A 74 25.33 1.85 -2.20
C ALA A 74 24.45 2.33 -1.04
N ALA A 75 23.24 1.77 -0.92
CA ALA A 75 22.42 1.99 0.26
C ALA A 75 23.21 1.47 1.47
N GLN A 76 23.40 2.32 2.48
CA GLN A 76 23.94 1.82 3.75
C GLN A 76 22.98 0.76 4.30
N PRO A 77 23.49 -0.36 4.85
CA PRO A 77 22.65 -1.35 5.49
C PRO A 77 22.01 -0.71 6.73
N SER A 78 20.79 -0.21 6.58
CA SER A 78 19.96 0.16 7.72
C SER A 78 19.30 -1.11 8.23
N GLU A 79 19.62 -1.53 9.45
CA GLU A 79 19.10 -2.76 10.10
C GLU A 79 17.56 -2.79 10.26
N LEU A 80 16.83 -1.76 9.81
CA LEU A 80 15.40 -1.56 10.07
C LEU A 80 14.52 -1.51 8.81
N ALA A 81 15.03 -1.80 7.61
CA ALA A 81 14.20 -1.86 6.39
C ALA A 81 14.50 -3.12 5.56
N PRO A 82 13.46 -3.90 5.15
CA PRO A 82 13.66 -4.99 4.21
C PRO A 82 14.09 -4.43 2.85
N THR A 83 15.12 -5.06 2.30
CA THR A 83 15.82 -4.73 1.05
C THR A 83 14.87 -4.76 -0.15
N ASN A 84 14.32 -3.61 -0.52
CA ASN A 84 13.74 -3.35 -1.84
C ASN A 84 14.77 -2.61 -2.72
N ASP A 85 15.92 -3.23 -2.97
CA ASP A 85 17.07 -2.63 -3.67
C ASP A 85 16.88 -2.43 -5.20
N SER A 86 15.78 -2.92 -5.79
CA SER A 86 15.63 -2.98 -7.26
C SER A 86 14.70 -1.92 -7.88
N SER A 87 13.91 -1.18 -7.08
CA SER A 87 12.97 -0.18 -7.61
C SER A 87 13.59 1.22 -7.74
N VAL A 88 14.50 1.60 -6.83
CA VAL A 88 15.16 2.92 -6.81
C VAL A 88 16.06 3.12 -8.03
N GLY A 89 16.78 2.07 -8.45
CA GLY A 89 17.64 2.14 -9.65
C GLY A 89 16.84 2.34 -10.95
N LYS A 90 15.60 1.84 -11.04
CA LYS A 90 14.78 1.94 -12.26
C LYS A 90 14.26 3.35 -12.50
N SER A 91 13.86 4.08 -11.46
CA SER A 91 13.46 5.49 -11.59
C SER A 91 14.63 6.38 -12.03
N ASP A 92 15.80 6.16 -11.43
CA ASP A 92 17.00 6.96 -11.75
C ASP A 92 17.49 6.71 -13.18
N LEU A 93 17.33 5.49 -13.69
CA LEU A 93 17.62 5.15 -15.09
C LEU A 93 16.66 5.79 -16.08
N VAL A 94 15.36 5.85 -15.75
CA VAL A 94 14.35 6.51 -16.60
C VAL A 94 14.64 8.01 -16.68
N VAL A 95 14.97 8.64 -15.55
CA VAL A 95 15.37 10.05 -15.50
C VAL A 95 16.66 10.26 -16.29
N ALA A 96 17.68 9.41 -16.11
CA ALA A 96 18.92 9.48 -16.86
C ALA A 96 18.69 9.33 -18.38
N HIS A 97 17.82 8.42 -18.81
CA HIS A 97 17.45 8.24 -20.22
C HIS A 97 16.73 9.46 -20.81
N GLN A 98 15.80 10.06 -20.06
CA GLN A 98 15.09 11.27 -20.48
C GLN A 98 16.02 12.49 -20.54
N VAL A 99 16.96 12.61 -19.60
CA VAL A 99 17.97 13.67 -19.62
C VAL A 99 18.95 13.47 -20.78
N LEU A 100 19.40 12.24 -21.04
CA LEU A 100 20.27 11.88 -22.17
C LEU A 100 19.71 12.28 -23.54
N THR A 101 18.41 12.11 -23.72
CA THR A 101 17.68 12.42 -24.95
C THR A 101 17.11 13.85 -24.98
N SER A 102 17.38 14.63 -23.94
CA SER A 102 16.89 16.01 -23.84
C SER A 102 17.53 16.92 -24.89
N ARG A 103 16.72 17.84 -25.41
CA ARG A 103 17.14 18.82 -26.41
C ARG A 103 18.32 19.68 -25.94
N SER A 104 18.37 20.04 -24.66
CA SER A 104 19.46 20.83 -24.07
C SER A 104 20.82 20.13 -24.13
N ILE A 105 20.85 18.80 -23.99
CA ILE A 105 22.10 18.05 -24.10
C ILE A 105 22.50 17.90 -25.57
N LEU A 106 21.54 17.60 -26.45
CA LEU A 106 21.78 17.46 -27.88
C LEU A 106 22.25 18.79 -28.53
N GLU A 107 21.74 19.93 -28.07
CA GLU A 107 22.23 21.27 -28.47
C GLU A 107 23.68 21.51 -28.02
N ARG A 108 24.02 21.17 -26.78
CA ARG A 108 25.42 21.24 -26.28
C ARG A 108 26.35 20.32 -27.06
N VAL A 109 25.87 19.14 -27.45
CA VAL A 109 26.63 18.21 -28.32
C VAL A 109 26.87 18.81 -29.69
N GLY A 110 25.86 19.43 -30.31
CA GLY A 110 26.02 20.12 -31.59
C GLY A 110 27.01 21.28 -31.52
N GLN A 111 26.98 22.06 -30.43
CA GLN A 111 27.93 23.15 -30.20
C GLN A 111 29.37 22.64 -30.04
N GLU A 112 29.60 21.65 -29.16
CA GLU A 112 30.92 21.04 -28.92
C GLU A 112 31.47 20.34 -30.17
N PHE A 113 30.60 19.70 -30.94
CA PHE A 113 30.96 19.06 -32.20
C PHE A 113 31.37 20.09 -33.27
N ALA A 114 30.68 21.23 -33.36
CA ALA A 114 31.02 22.32 -34.28
C ALA A 114 32.35 23.01 -33.92
N SER A 115 32.71 23.08 -32.63
CA SER A 115 33.97 23.66 -32.15
C SER A 115 35.17 22.70 -32.09
N GLY A 116 34.96 21.40 -32.32
CA GLY A 116 36.00 20.37 -32.19
C GLY A 116 37.03 20.34 -33.33
N HIS A 117 38.32 20.23 -32.99
CA HIS A 117 39.47 20.23 -33.92
C HIS A 117 39.69 18.91 -34.69
N GLY A 118 38.61 18.23 -35.10
CA GLY A 118 38.68 16.96 -35.84
C GLY A 118 37.57 16.74 -36.86
N ALA A 119 36.70 17.72 -37.09
CA ALA A 119 35.62 17.63 -38.07
C ALA A 119 36.13 17.86 -39.49
N SER A 120 35.85 16.90 -40.40
CA SER A 120 35.91 17.11 -41.85
C SER A 120 35.08 18.35 -42.25
N GLU A 121 35.43 19.04 -43.34
CA GLU A 121 34.70 20.24 -43.80
C GLU A 121 33.20 19.99 -44.05
N GLY A 122 32.79 18.75 -44.33
CA GLY A 122 31.38 18.33 -44.40
C GLY A 122 30.68 18.19 -43.04
N ALA A 123 31.42 17.77 -42.01
CA ALA A 123 30.90 17.53 -40.66
C ALA A 123 30.63 18.84 -39.89
N ARG A 124 31.22 19.98 -40.28
CA ARG A 124 30.94 21.30 -39.68
C ARG A 124 29.55 21.87 -40.01
N SER A 125 28.81 21.22 -40.92
CA SER A 125 27.50 21.67 -41.40
C SER A 125 26.31 20.87 -40.84
N LEU A 126 26.56 19.90 -39.95
CA LEU A 126 25.52 19.08 -39.32
C LEU A 126 24.64 19.97 -38.41
N SER A 127 23.41 20.24 -38.86
CA SER A 127 22.42 20.95 -38.06
C SER A 127 22.02 20.11 -36.84
N THR A 128 21.66 20.77 -35.73
CA THR A 128 21.20 20.10 -34.51
C THR A 128 20.04 19.14 -34.79
N ASP A 129 19.15 19.48 -35.72
CA ASP A 129 18.04 18.63 -36.15
C ASP A 129 18.50 17.33 -36.83
N HIS A 130 19.62 17.37 -37.57
CA HIS A 130 20.22 16.18 -38.15
C HIS A 130 20.79 15.27 -37.05
N ILE A 131 21.47 15.83 -36.05
CA ILE A 131 22.00 15.09 -34.90
C ILE A 131 20.87 14.40 -34.12
N VAL A 132 19.75 15.09 -33.89
CA VAL A 132 18.56 14.51 -33.22
C VAL A 132 18.02 13.30 -33.99
N GLY A 133 18.00 13.36 -35.33
CA GLY A 133 17.56 12.24 -36.17
C GLY A 133 18.53 11.06 -36.23
N MET A 134 19.82 11.28 -35.95
CA MET A 134 20.86 10.25 -35.96
C MET A 134 20.97 9.49 -34.63
N VAL A 135 20.54 10.09 -33.54
CA VAL A 135 20.80 9.63 -32.16
C VAL A 135 19.63 8.83 -31.59
N GLY A 136 19.92 7.70 -30.93
CA GLY A 136 18.94 6.92 -30.20
C GLY A 136 19.49 6.31 -28.91
N ALA A 137 18.63 6.14 -27.91
CA ALA A 137 18.96 5.50 -26.64
C ALA A 137 17.93 4.41 -26.31
N ARG A 138 18.41 3.21 -25.97
CA ARG A 138 17.60 2.07 -25.53
C ARG A 138 18.00 1.68 -24.11
N MET A 139 17.00 1.46 -23.26
CA MET A 139 17.20 0.89 -21.92
C MET A 139 17.14 -0.63 -22.00
N VAL A 140 18.04 -1.32 -21.29
CA VAL A 140 18.01 -2.78 -21.17
C VAL A 140 17.17 -3.15 -19.93
N PRO A 141 16.02 -3.85 -20.08
CA PRO A 141 15.06 -4.05 -18.98
C PRO A 141 15.61 -4.76 -17.73
N ASP A 142 16.65 -5.58 -17.92
CA ASP A 142 17.22 -6.46 -16.89
C ASP A 142 18.56 -5.95 -16.31
N GLY A 143 19.02 -4.77 -16.70
CA GLY A 143 20.29 -4.20 -16.22
C GLY A 143 20.25 -2.69 -16.05
N ASN A 144 21.08 -2.16 -15.15
CA ASN A 144 21.28 -0.70 -14.99
C ASN A 144 22.11 -0.10 -16.15
N ILE A 145 21.80 -0.51 -17.39
CA ILE A 145 22.59 -0.25 -18.58
C ILE A 145 21.73 0.53 -19.58
N ILE A 146 22.29 1.64 -20.06
CA ILE A 146 21.74 2.45 -21.13
C ILE A 146 22.61 2.24 -22.37
N GLN A 147 22.01 1.68 -23.42
CA GLN A 147 22.65 1.51 -24.72
C GLN A 147 22.38 2.74 -25.57
N LEU A 148 23.44 3.44 -25.93
CA LEU A 148 23.43 4.56 -26.85
C LEU A 148 23.80 4.07 -28.25
N PHE A 149 23.09 4.57 -29.26
CA PHE A 149 23.43 4.28 -30.64
C PHE A 149 23.27 5.51 -31.53
N VAL A 150 24.11 5.60 -32.55
CA VAL A 150 24.07 6.64 -33.57
C VAL A 150 24.04 5.97 -34.94
N GLU A 151 23.03 6.31 -35.75
CA GLU A 151 22.88 5.83 -37.13
C GLU A 151 23.28 6.93 -38.11
N GLY A 152 24.16 6.61 -39.06
CA GLY A 152 24.68 7.59 -40.02
C GLY A 152 25.21 6.95 -41.30
N SER A 153 25.31 7.75 -42.36
CA SER A 153 25.88 7.31 -43.65
C SER A 153 27.40 7.17 -43.61
N ASP A 154 28.08 7.93 -42.75
CA ASP A 154 29.52 7.82 -42.50
C ASP A 154 29.82 7.21 -41.12
N ARG A 155 30.70 6.21 -41.13
CA ARG A 155 31.20 5.50 -39.94
C ARG A 155 31.99 6.43 -39.02
N ALA A 156 32.83 7.30 -39.59
CA ALA A 156 33.70 8.18 -38.81
C ALA A 156 32.90 9.27 -38.10
N GLU A 157 31.94 9.87 -38.80
CA GLU A 157 31.02 10.87 -38.25
C GLU A 157 30.15 10.29 -37.13
N ALA A 158 29.52 9.13 -37.35
CA ALA A 158 28.68 8.48 -36.34
C ALA A 158 29.44 8.17 -35.04
N LEU A 159 30.70 7.73 -35.16
CA LEU A 159 31.56 7.44 -34.00
C LEU A 159 31.96 8.70 -33.23
N GLN A 160 32.27 9.79 -33.94
CA GLN A 160 32.67 11.05 -33.33
C GLN A 160 31.50 11.73 -32.60
N VAL A 161 30.31 11.72 -33.22
CA VAL A 161 29.08 12.23 -32.59
C VAL A 161 28.78 11.46 -31.30
N LEU A 162 28.86 10.12 -31.32
CA LEU A 162 28.64 9.29 -30.14
C LEU A 162 29.65 9.58 -29.03
N ARG A 163 30.94 9.76 -29.36
CA ARG A 163 31.98 10.10 -28.38
C ARG A 163 31.73 11.46 -27.72
N THR A 164 31.41 12.48 -28.51
CA THR A 164 31.11 13.83 -28.00
C THR A 164 29.86 13.81 -27.13
N TRP A 165 28.82 13.07 -27.53
CA TRP A 165 27.59 12.93 -26.76
C TRP A 165 27.83 12.33 -25.37
N ILE A 166 28.60 11.23 -25.29
CA ILE A 166 28.96 10.60 -24.02
C ILE A 166 29.73 11.58 -23.12
N GLN A 167 30.72 12.31 -23.66
CA GLN A 167 31.52 13.25 -22.88
C GLN A 167 30.70 14.42 -22.32
N VAL A 168 29.86 15.03 -23.16
CA VAL A 168 28.98 16.15 -22.75
C VAL A 168 28.00 15.69 -21.68
N TYR A 169 27.40 14.51 -21.86
CA TYR A 169 26.48 13.95 -20.87
C TYR A 169 27.17 13.66 -19.53
N LEU A 170 28.32 12.99 -19.53
CA LEU A 170 29.05 12.67 -18.30
C LEU A 170 29.38 13.93 -17.48
N ARG A 171 29.85 15.00 -18.15
CA ARG A 171 30.12 16.30 -17.49
C ARG A 171 28.86 16.93 -16.92
N ALA A 172 27.79 17.01 -17.72
CA ALA A 172 26.53 17.59 -17.28
C ALA A 172 25.90 16.79 -16.12
N PHE A 173 26.04 15.47 -16.14
CA PHE A 173 25.59 14.60 -15.07
C PHE A 173 26.37 14.86 -13.78
N GLU A 174 27.71 14.90 -13.82
CA GLU A 174 28.53 15.22 -12.65
C GLU A 174 28.23 16.60 -12.05
N GLU A 175 28.04 17.62 -12.90
CA GLU A 175 27.65 18.97 -12.46
C GLU A 175 26.29 18.97 -11.78
N SER A 176 25.29 18.30 -12.37
CA SER A 176 23.95 18.23 -11.80
C SER A 176 23.94 17.53 -10.43
N GLN A 177 24.72 16.47 -10.28
CA GLN A 177 24.84 15.74 -9.03
C GLN A 177 25.56 16.55 -7.95
N LYS A 178 26.61 17.30 -8.31
CA LYS A 178 27.29 18.23 -7.38
C LYS A 178 26.34 19.34 -6.91
N ALA A 179 25.53 19.89 -7.82
CA ALA A 179 24.54 20.91 -7.49
C ALA A 179 23.43 20.37 -6.58
N ALA A 180 22.93 19.16 -6.85
CA ALA A 180 21.94 18.49 -6.00
C ALA A 180 22.50 18.22 -4.58
N LEU A 181 23.73 17.69 -4.49
CA LEU A 181 24.38 17.48 -3.20
C LEU A 181 24.56 18.79 -2.43
N ALA A 182 24.98 19.86 -3.10
CA ALA A 182 25.16 21.18 -2.47
C ALA A 182 23.84 21.73 -1.91
N LEU A 183 22.75 21.62 -2.68
CA LEU A 183 21.41 22.04 -2.25
C LEU A 183 20.94 21.23 -1.03
N ASP A 184 21.13 19.92 -1.07
CA ASP A 184 20.78 19.02 0.04
C ASP A 184 21.62 19.31 1.31
N THR A 185 22.91 19.61 1.16
CA THR A 185 23.73 20.00 2.32
C THR A 185 23.31 21.34 2.89
N ALA A 186 22.94 22.30 2.03
CA ALA A 186 22.43 23.59 2.47
C ALA A 186 21.10 23.45 3.22
N SER A 187 20.19 22.60 2.74
CA SER A 187 18.92 22.35 3.42
C SER A 187 19.11 21.67 4.79
N LEU A 188 20.05 20.73 4.92
CA LEU A 188 20.42 20.14 6.21
C LEU A 188 21.03 21.16 7.17
N ASP A 189 21.86 22.08 6.68
CA ASP A 189 22.44 23.13 7.51
C ASP A 189 21.36 24.12 7.99
N GLU A 190 20.39 24.48 7.15
CA GLU A 190 19.22 25.29 7.54
C GLU A 190 18.36 24.58 8.60
N GLU A 191 18.08 23.28 8.42
CA GLU A 191 17.36 22.47 9.41
C GLU A 191 18.11 22.42 10.76
N LEU A 192 19.44 22.26 10.73
CA LEU A 192 20.28 22.25 11.93
C LEU A 192 20.27 23.60 12.65
N GLN A 193 20.34 24.72 11.93
CA GLN A 193 20.23 26.05 12.53
C GLN A 193 18.86 26.27 13.16
N ALA A 194 17.79 25.82 12.49
CA ALA A 194 16.44 25.90 13.04
C ALA A 194 16.27 25.03 14.31
N LEU A 195 16.86 23.83 14.33
CA LEU A 195 16.88 22.97 15.52
C LEU A 195 17.69 23.58 16.65
N GLU A 196 18.86 24.16 16.36
CA GLU A 196 19.71 24.83 17.35
C GLU A 196 18.99 26.02 17.99
N ALA A 197 18.33 26.87 17.18
CA ALA A 197 17.52 27.98 17.68
C ALA A 197 16.36 27.51 18.57
N ARG A 198 15.68 26.41 18.20
CA ARG A 198 14.63 25.79 19.03
C ARG A 198 15.19 25.26 20.34
N LEU A 199 16.33 24.59 20.30
CA LEU A 199 17.01 24.01 21.46
C LEU A 199 17.40 25.11 22.45
N GLU A 200 18.00 26.21 21.98
CA GLU A 200 18.32 27.37 22.80
C GLU A 200 17.06 28.04 23.39
N SER A 201 15.98 28.16 22.61
CA SER A 201 14.71 28.67 23.11
C SER A 201 14.12 27.79 24.23
N LYS A 202 14.19 26.47 24.08
CA LYS A 202 13.70 25.49 25.05
C LYS A 202 14.57 25.44 26.30
N ARG A 203 15.89 25.56 26.17
CA ARG A 203 16.81 25.72 27.31
C ARG A 203 16.47 26.96 28.12
N LYS A 204 16.23 28.09 27.47
CA LYS A 204 15.79 29.32 28.14
C LYS A 204 14.44 29.16 28.81
N GLU A 205 13.47 28.50 28.17
CA GLU A 205 12.17 28.18 28.78
C GLU A 205 12.33 27.34 30.05
N LEU A 206 13.14 26.28 30.01
CA LEU A 206 13.41 25.42 31.15
C LEU A 206 14.13 26.18 32.29
N GLU A 207 15.09 27.03 31.95
CA GLU A 207 15.82 27.83 32.93
C GLU A 207 14.93 28.87 33.60
N LEU A 208 14.12 29.60 32.81
CA LEU A 208 13.10 30.51 33.34
C LEU A 208 12.09 29.78 34.23
N PHE A 209 11.66 28.58 33.81
CA PHE A 209 10.75 27.76 34.60
C PHE A 209 11.38 27.36 35.95
N ARG A 210 12.68 27.00 35.96
CA ARG A 210 13.42 26.68 37.18
C ARG A 210 13.59 27.89 38.10
N GLN A 211 13.88 29.07 37.54
CA GLN A 211 14.05 30.32 38.29
C GLN A 211 12.74 30.79 38.91
N VAL A 212 11.64 30.81 38.14
CA VAL A 212 10.33 31.27 38.61
C VAL A 212 9.75 30.34 39.69
N ASN A 213 10.05 29.05 39.62
CA ASN A 213 9.53 28.06 40.56
C ASN A 213 10.54 27.64 41.65
N ASP A 214 11.69 28.33 41.76
CA ASP A 214 12.79 28.07 42.72
C ASP A 214 13.18 26.59 42.83
N ILE A 215 13.37 25.96 41.68
CA ILE A 215 13.62 24.53 41.56
C ILE A 215 15.10 24.22 41.85
N VAL A 216 15.47 24.15 43.13
CA VAL A 216 16.86 23.87 43.55
C VAL A 216 17.11 22.37 43.79
N SER A 217 16.14 21.64 44.37
CA SER A 217 16.25 20.19 44.63
C SER A 217 14.87 19.53 44.80
N LEU A 218 14.24 19.18 43.68
CA LEU A 218 12.88 18.61 43.61
C LEU A 218 12.72 17.32 44.44
N GLU A 219 13.69 16.42 44.34
CA GLU A 219 13.63 15.10 44.96
C GLU A 219 13.66 15.16 46.50
N ARG A 220 14.26 16.22 47.07
CA ARG A 220 14.27 16.43 48.54
C ARG A 220 12.96 17.03 49.04
N GLU A 221 12.30 17.86 48.25
CA GLU A 221 11.05 18.50 48.62
C GLU A 221 9.87 17.54 48.56
N GLU A 222 9.82 16.67 47.55
CA GLU A 222 8.82 15.60 47.44
C GLU A 222 8.85 14.70 48.69
N ASN A 223 10.03 14.21 49.04
CA ASN A 223 10.21 13.35 50.22
C ASN A 223 9.81 14.04 51.53
N ARG A 224 10.01 15.36 51.65
CA ARG A 224 9.56 16.15 52.82
C ARG A 224 8.04 16.30 52.86
N LEU A 225 7.39 16.53 51.74
CA LEU A 225 5.92 16.65 51.67
C LEU A 225 5.24 15.31 51.98
N VAL A 226 5.74 14.22 51.39
CA VAL A 226 5.21 12.87 51.62
C VAL A 226 5.37 12.46 53.10
N SER A 227 6.54 12.72 53.70
CA SER A 227 6.76 12.40 55.12
C SER A 227 5.90 13.24 56.07
N LYS A 228 5.69 14.54 55.79
CA LYS A 228 4.76 15.38 56.57
C LYS A 228 3.32 14.91 56.48
N LEU A 229 2.83 14.60 55.27
CA LEU A 229 1.48 14.06 55.06
C LEU A 229 1.28 12.74 55.81
N LYS A 230 2.28 11.86 55.77
CA LYS A 230 2.27 10.62 56.55
C LYS A 230 2.14 10.90 58.06
N GLY A 231 2.95 11.82 58.60
CA GLY A 231 2.87 12.21 60.01
C GLY A 231 1.53 12.83 60.41
N LEU A 232 0.94 13.66 59.55
CA LEU A 232 -0.39 14.25 59.78
C LEU A 232 -1.49 13.17 59.76
N ASN A 233 -1.46 12.24 58.82
CA ASN A 233 -2.41 11.13 58.76
C ASN A 233 -2.31 10.22 59.99
N GLU A 234 -1.10 9.95 60.48
CA GLU A 234 -0.90 9.23 61.75
C GLU A 234 -1.49 10.00 62.94
N SER A 235 -1.34 11.33 62.97
CA SER A 235 -1.93 12.17 64.02
C SER A 235 -3.46 12.22 63.94
N LEU A 236 -4.03 12.26 62.73
CA LEU A 236 -5.47 12.22 62.49
C LEU A 236 -6.06 10.90 62.97
N ALA A 237 -5.42 9.77 62.67
CA ALA A 237 -5.85 8.46 63.14
C ALA A 237 -5.92 8.40 64.67
N ARG A 238 -4.90 8.94 65.37
CA ARG A 238 -4.91 9.03 66.84
C ARG A 238 -6.01 9.96 67.36
N ALA A 239 -6.27 11.08 66.69
CA ALA A 239 -7.34 12.01 67.08
C ALA A 239 -8.74 11.40 66.86
N GLN A 240 -8.94 10.65 65.78
CA GLN A 240 -10.18 9.92 65.52
C GLN A 240 -10.42 8.81 66.55
N GLU A 241 -9.37 8.08 66.95
CA GLU A 241 -9.45 7.13 68.07
C GLU A 241 -9.86 7.82 69.39
N ALA A 242 -9.25 8.98 69.69
CA ALA A 242 -9.63 9.79 70.84
C ALA A 242 -11.09 10.29 70.78
N GLN A 243 -11.59 10.63 69.59
CA GLN A 243 -13.00 11.01 69.40
C GLN A 243 -13.94 9.83 69.66
N VAL A 244 -13.66 8.65 69.10
CA VAL A 244 -14.49 7.46 69.29
C VAL A 244 -14.52 7.04 70.76
N THR A 245 -13.38 7.11 71.44
CA THR A 245 -13.30 6.81 72.89
C THR A 245 -14.08 7.83 73.73
N ALA A 246 -14.01 9.12 73.42
CA ALA A 246 -14.82 10.14 74.10
C ALA A 246 -16.33 9.97 73.85
N GLU A 247 -16.73 9.68 72.61
CA GLU A 247 -18.14 9.48 72.23
C GLU A 247 -18.73 8.22 72.87
N SER A 248 -17.96 7.13 72.91
CA SER A 248 -18.36 5.90 73.58
C SER A 248 -18.50 6.10 75.09
N ARG A 249 -17.60 6.88 75.72
CA ARG A 249 -17.72 7.26 77.14
C ARG A 249 -18.99 8.06 77.39
N LEU A 250 -19.26 9.10 76.60
CA LEU A 250 -20.48 9.90 76.73
C LEU A 250 -21.74 9.03 76.59
N LYS A 251 -21.76 8.13 75.61
CA LYS A 251 -22.87 7.19 75.40
C LYS A 251 -23.06 6.26 76.60
N ALA A 252 -21.97 5.69 77.13
CA ALA A 252 -22.03 4.83 78.31
C ALA A 252 -22.62 5.55 79.53
N LEU A 253 -22.27 6.83 79.75
CA LEU A 253 -22.82 7.65 80.83
C LEU A 253 -24.32 7.95 80.63
N LEU A 254 -24.74 8.23 79.39
CA LEU A 254 -26.16 8.44 79.06
C LEU A 254 -26.98 7.17 79.27
N ASP A 255 -26.45 6.01 78.87
CA ASP A 255 -27.11 4.71 79.03
C ASP A 255 -27.20 4.31 80.52
N ALA A 256 -26.13 4.56 81.31
CA ALA A 256 -26.15 4.35 82.76
C ALA A 256 -27.21 5.23 83.44
N ARG A 257 -27.34 6.50 83.01
CA ARG A 257 -28.39 7.42 83.49
C ARG A 257 -29.79 6.91 83.16
N ALA A 258 -29.99 6.39 81.95
CA ALA A 258 -31.27 5.83 81.52
C ALA A 258 -31.67 4.58 82.33
N ARG A 259 -30.70 3.78 82.77
CA ARG A 259 -30.90 2.60 83.65
C ARG A 259 -31.04 2.95 85.13
N GLY A 260 -30.80 4.20 85.53
CA GLY A 260 -30.79 4.62 86.93
C GLY A 260 -29.59 4.10 87.73
N GLU A 261 -28.49 3.76 87.05
CA GLU A 261 -27.22 3.37 87.66
C GLU A 261 -26.46 4.61 88.16
N ASP A 262 -25.70 4.48 89.26
CA ASP A 262 -24.94 5.59 89.85
C ASP A 262 -23.66 5.86 89.04
N ILE A 263 -23.48 7.10 88.56
CA ILE A 263 -22.42 7.49 87.60
C ILE A 263 -21.23 8.16 88.33
N LEU A 264 -21.22 8.11 89.67
CA LEU A 264 -20.29 8.84 90.51
C LEU A 264 -18.87 8.26 90.44
N GLU A 265 -17.87 9.12 90.24
CA GLU A 265 -16.45 8.74 90.28
C GLU A 265 -15.71 9.44 91.45
N GLY A 266 -14.72 8.75 92.03
CA GLY A 266 -13.70 9.36 92.90
C GLY A 266 -14.19 10.05 94.18
N ARG A 267 -14.20 11.39 94.20
CA ARG A 267 -14.49 12.21 95.40
C ARG A 267 -15.97 12.28 95.70
N GLU A 268 -16.81 12.34 94.67
CA GLU A 268 -18.26 12.49 94.79
C GLU A 268 -18.89 11.19 95.27
N LEU A 269 -18.44 10.04 94.73
CA LEU A 269 -18.82 8.71 95.21
C LEU A 269 -18.53 8.55 96.71
N ARG A 270 -17.33 8.92 97.16
CA ARG A 270 -16.96 8.87 98.59
C ARG A 270 -17.83 9.78 99.46
N ALA A 271 -18.17 10.97 98.96
CA ALA A 271 -19.05 11.88 99.69
C ALA A 271 -20.46 11.30 99.84
N VAL A 272 -21.04 10.74 98.77
CA VAL A 272 -22.36 10.10 98.79
C VAL A 272 -22.37 8.86 99.68
N LEU A 273 -21.38 7.97 99.59
CA LEU A 273 -21.26 6.78 100.45
C LEU A 273 -21.23 7.18 101.94
N SER A 274 -20.43 8.19 102.30
CA SER A 274 -20.36 8.67 103.69
C SER A 274 -21.67 9.29 104.19
N MET A 275 -22.48 9.86 103.30
CA MET A 275 -23.82 10.37 103.63
C MET A 275 -24.84 9.23 103.72
N GLN A 276 -24.71 8.20 102.90
CA GLN A 276 -25.55 7.00 102.93
C GLN A 276 -25.38 6.23 104.24
N GLU A 277 -24.14 5.99 104.68
CA GLU A 277 -23.86 5.35 105.98
C GLU A 277 -24.51 6.11 107.14
N ARG A 278 -24.46 7.46 107.11
CA ARG A 278 -25.13 8.31 108.10
C ARG A 278 -26.66 8.21 108.02
N ALA A 279 -27.22 8.14 106.81
CA ALA A 279 -28.66 7.98 106.62
C ALA A 279 -29.15 6.61 107.12
N GLU A 280 -28.40 5.54 106.88
CA GLU A 280 -28.69 4.19 107.39
C GLU A 280 -28.65 4.15 108.90
N ALA A 281 -27.63 4.75 109.54
CA ALA A 281 -27.56 4.87 110.99
C ALA A 281 -28.79 5.58 111.58
N LEU A 282 -29.29 6.65 110.94
CA LEU A 282 -30.51 7.35 111.37
C LEU A 282 -31.78 6.49 111.13
N ARG A 283 -31.85 5.74 110.03
CA ARG A 283 -32.95 4.80 109.75
C ARG A 283 -33.02 3.69 110.79
N ASP A 284 -31.88 3.13 111.19
CA ASP A 284 -31.81 2.12 112.23
C ASP A 284 -32.21 2.67 113.60
N GLN A 285 -31.84 3.91 113.94
CA GLN A 285 -32.33 4.60 115.13
C GLN A 285 -33.86 4.76 115.13
N ILE A 286 -34.44 5.17 113.99
CA ILE A 286 -35.90 5.26 113.85
C ILE A 286 -36.55 3.88 113.98
N ARG A 287 -35.97 2.83 113.38
CA ARG A 287 -36.48 1.44 113.45
C ARG A 287 -36.44 0.89 114.88
N GLY A 288 -35.37 1.19 115.63
CA GLY A 288 -35.26 0.83 117.05
C GLY A 288 -36.29 1.54 117.92
N LEU A 289 -36.62 2.80 117.60
CA LEU A 289 -37.68 3.55 118.28
C LEU A 289 -39.09 3.06 117.91
N SER A 290 -39.34 2.66 116.66
CA SER A 290 -40.64 2.14 116.23
C SER A 290 -41.00 0.79 116.84
N GLN A 291 -40.01 -0.01 117.25
CA GLN A 291 -40.24 -1.24 117.99
C GLN A 291 -40.71 -0.99 119.43
N ARG A 292 -40.45 0.19 120.00
CA ARG A 292 -40.72 0.53 121.41
C ARG A 292 -41.91 1.46 121.61
N TYR A 293 -42.32 2.21 120.58
CA TYR A 293 -43.35 3.24 120.69
C TYR A 293 -44.38 3.13 119.57
N THR A 294 -45.65 3.41 119.88
CA THR A 294 -46.74 3.44 118.90
C THR A 294 -46.55 4.60 117.92
N GLU A 295 -46.95 4.40 116.66
CA GLU A 295 -46.80 5.36 115.56
C GLU A 295 -47.38 6.76 115.88
N LYS A 296 -48.51 6.79 116.60
CA LYS A 296 -49.15 8.03 117.05
C LYS A 296 -48.28 8.83 118.02
N TYR A 297 -47.49 8.17 118.89
CA TYR A 297 -46.56 8.82 119.83
C TYR A 297 -45.29 9.32 119.13
N MET A 298 -44.75 8.53 118.19
CA MET A 298 -43.59 8.92 117.37
C MET A 298 -43.82 10.21 116.58
N ASN A 299 -45.07 10.50 116.21
CA ASN A 299 -45.42 11.72 115.48
C ASN A 299 -45.51 12.97 116.38
N LEU A 300 -45.65 12.82 117.70
CA LEU A 300 -45.69 13.93 118.67
C LEU A 300 -44.33 14.22 119.34
N ASP A 301 -43.44 13.23 119.49
CA ASP A 301 -42.15 13.38 120.17
C ASP A 301 -41.19 14.34 119.41
N PRO A 302 -40.74 15.45 120.03
CA PRO A 302 -39.78 16.38 119.43
C PRO A 302 -38.47 15.71 118.97
N LYS A 303 -38.01 14.68 119.66
CA LYS A 303 -36.76 13.97 119.34
C LYS A 303 -36.89 13.13 118.07
N VAL A 304 -37.99 12.39 117.91
CA VAL A 304 -38.24 11.56 116.72
C VAL A 304 -38.46 12.43 115.48
N ARG A 305 -39.19 13.55 115.62
CA ARG A 305 -39.33 14.54 114.55
C ARG A 305 -37.99 15.16 114.15
N GLY A 306 -37.11 15.42 115.11
CA GLY A 306 -35.74 15.89 114.87
C GLY A 306 -34.91 14.90 114.03
N ILE A 307 -34.94 13.61 114.37
CA ILE A 307 -34.24 12.54 113.64
C ILE A 307 -34.81 12.36 112.22
N ARG A 308 -36.15 12.37 112.06
CA ARG A 308 -36.79 12.32 110.73
C ARG A 308 -36.41 13.52 109.86
N ALA A 309 -36.41 14.73 110.43
CA ALA A 309 -35.98 15.93 109.73
C ALA A 309 -34.47 15.96 109.42
N GLN A 310 -33.63 15.26 110.20
CA GLN A 310 -32.21 15.04 109.87
C GLN A 310 -32.05 14.04 108.72
N LEU A 311 -32.80 12.93 108.75
CA LEU A 311 -32.81 11.93 107.68
C LEU A 311 -33.24 12.55 106.35
N GLU A 312 -34.36 13.28 106.32
CA GLU A 312 -34.82 13.97 105.10
C GLU A 312 -33.78 14.99 104.58
N ARG A 313 -33.08 15.71 105.46
CA ARG A 313 -32.03 16.65 105.04
C ARG A 313 -30.84 15.92 104.40
N ILE A 314 -30.41 14.79 104.96
CA ILE A 314 -29.32 13.99 104.41
C ILE A 314 -29.76 13.34 103.08
N GLU A 315 -30.96 12.79 102.99
CA GLU A 315 -31.50 12.20 101.76
C GLU A 315 -31.64 13.23 100.64
N ARG A 316 -32.17 14.43 100.94
CA ARG A 316 -32.20 15.53 99.96
C ARG A 316 -30.79 15.93 99.53
N ARG A 317 -29.82 16.00 100.45
CA ARG A 317 -28.42 16.33 100.12
C ARG A 317 -27.78 15.24 99.26
N ILE A 318 -28.06 13.97 99.50
CA ILE A 318 -27.61 12.86 98.65
C ILE A 318 -28.19 13.02 97.24
N ALA A 319 -29.49 13.28 97.12
CA ALA A 319 -30.15 13.47 95.83
C ALA A 319 -29.59 14.69 95.05
N THR A 320 -29.37 15.82 95.72
CA THR A 320 -28.78 17.01 95.06
C THR A 320 -27.33 16.76 94.64
N THR A 321 -26.53 16.13 95.51
CA THR A 321 -25.12 15.84 95.22
C THR A 321 -24.99 14.86 94.04
N ARG A 322 -25.87 13.86 93.96
CA ARG A 322 -25.97 12.96 92.81
C ARG A 322 -26.33 13.70 91.53
N ALA A 323 -27.38 14.53 91.56
CA ALA A 323 -27.80 15.30 90.39
C ALA A 323 -26.70 16.26 89.89
N GLU A 324 -26.00 16.93 90.80
CA GLU A 324 -24.88 17.83 90.49
C GLU A 324 -23.71 17.05 89.86
N ALA A 325 -23.30 15.93 90.47
CA ALA A 325 -22.22 15.08 89.97
C ALA A 325 -22.55 14.46 88.61
N GLU A 326 -23.78 13.97 88.40
CA GLU A 326 -24.24 13.46 87.10
C GLU A 326 -24.18 14.55 86.02
N SER A 327 -24.65 15.77 86.34
CA SER A 327 -24.59 16.89 85.39
C SER A 327 -23.15 17.26 85.04
N ALA A 328 -22.25 17.32 86.04
CA ALA A 328 -20.85 17.64 85.85
C ALA A 328 -20.12 16.55 85.04
N ALA A 329 -20.41 15.26 85.28
CA ALA A 329 -19.83 14.15 84.54
C ALA A 329 -20.28 14.16 83.06
N LEU A 330 -21.55 14.44 82.80
CA LEU A 330 -22.08 14.55 81.43
C LEU A 330 -21.54 15.78 80.70
N ASP A 331 -21.44 16.93 81.37
CA ASP A 331 -20.90 18.15 80.76
C ASP A 331 -19.42 17.99 80.45
N LYS A 332 -18.65 17.35 81.35
CA LYS A 332 -17.25 17.01 81.07
C LYS A 332 -17.13 16.06 79.88
N ALA A 333 -17.92 15.00 79.82
CA ALA A 333 -17.89 14.06 78.70
C ALA A 333 -18.30 14.71 77.37
N ARG A 334 -19.23 15.67 77.38
CA ARG A 334 -19.58 16.49 76.20
C ARG A 334 -18.42 17.39 75.77
N GLN A 335 -17.76 18.06 76.72
CA GLN A 335 -16.58 18.89 76.44
C GLN A 335 -15.43 18.05 75.86
N ASP A 336 -15.22 16.83 76.36
CA ASP A 336 -14.21 15.90 75.85
C ASP A 336 -14.51 15.52 74.38
N VAL A 337 -15.77 15.21 74.06
CA VAL A 337 -16.22 14.94 72.67
C VAL A 337 -16.03 16.15 71.77
N GLU A 338 -16.42 17.34 72.21
CA GLU A 338 -16.24 18.56 71.41
C GLU A 338 -14.76 18.87 71.17
N THR A 339 -13.90 18.66 72.17
CA THR A 339 -12.46 18.87 72.07
C THR A 339 -11.84 17.89 71.05
N ALA A 340 -12.22 16.61 71.12
CA ALA A 340 -11.76 15.60 70.17
C ALA A 340 -12.28 15.86 68.74
N ARG A 341 -13.53 16.31 68.59
CA ARG A 341 -14.07 16.70 67.26
C ARG A 341 -13.33 17.89 66.66
N ARG A 342 -12.99 18.90 67.47
CA ARG A 342 -12.23 20.07 67.00
C ARG A 342 -10.82 19.68 66.57
N SER A 343 -10.16 18.77 67.28
CA SER A 343 -8.81 18.32 66.90
C SER A 343 -8.83 17.54 65.57
N VAL A 344 -9.83 16.68 65.36
CA VAL A 344 -10.04 16.00 64.07
C VAL A 344 -10.26 17.00 62.94
N ALA A 345 -11.21 17.93 63.09
CA ALA A 345 -11.50 18.94 62.08
C ALA A 345 -10.28 19.83 61.75
N GLN A 346 -9.48 20.18 62.76
CA GLN A 346 -8.25 20.94 62.57
C GLN A 346 -7.20 20.14 61.78
N LEU A 347 -7.01 18.86 62.09
CA LEU A 347 -6.05 18.00 61.39
C LEU A 347 -6.50 17.72 59.95
N GLU A 348 -7.80 17.51 59.71
CA GLU A 348 -8.36 17.39 58.37
C GLU A 348 -8.12 18.65 57.52
N ALA A 349 -8.32 19.84 58.11
CA ALA A 349 -8.03 21.10 57.43
C ALA A 349 -6.53 21.25 57.08
N GLN A 350 -5.64 20.87 57.99
CA GLN A 350 -4.19 20.88 57.75
C GLN A 350 -3.78 19.88 56.66
N ILE A 351 -4.35 18.68 56.65
CA ILE A 351 -4.11 17.68 55.60
C ILE A 351 -4.59 18.22 54.25
N ALA A 352 -5.80 18.77 54.17
CA ALA A 352 -6.35 19.32 52.94
C ALA A 352 -5.48 20.47 52.38
N GLU A 353 -4.93 21.32 53.25
CA GLU A 353 -3.98 22.37 52.86
C GLU A 353 -2.68 21.78 52.29
N GLN A 354 -2.08 20.81 52.99
CA GLN A 354 -0.84 20.16 52.56
C GLN A 354 -1.04 19.34 51.27
N GLU A 355 -2.17 18.66 51.09
CA GLU A 355 -2.54 17.98 49.84
C GLU A 355 -2.72 18.98 48.69
N GLY A 356 -3.24 20.18 48.96
CA GLY A 356 -3.28 21.28 48.00
C GLY A 356 -1.88 21.68 47.53
N GLN A 357 -0.94 21.87 48.46
CA GLN A 357 0.45 22.19 48.16
C GLN A 357 1.15 21.05 47.39
N ALA A 358 0.93 19.79 47.79
CA ALA A 358 1.47 18.62 47.11
C ALA A 358 0.95 18.50 45.67
N ARG A 359 -0.34 18.76 45.42
CA ARG A 359 -0.91 18.77 44.06
C ARG A 359 -0.28 19.85 43.19
N GLN A 360 -0.09 21.06 43.71
CA GLN A 360 0.57 22.14 42.97
C GLN A 360 2.03 21.81 42.67
N PHE A 361 2.75 21.22 43.64
CA PHE A 361 4.12 20.76 43.45
C PHE A 361 4.19 19.68 42.36
N ASN A 362 3.34 18.65 42.42
CA ASN A 362 3.29 17.59 41.42
C ASN A 362 2.99 18.12 40.02
N ALA A 363 2.11 19.12 39.89
CA ALA A 363 1.81 19.77 38.62
C ALA A 363 3.05 20.50 38.06
N LYS A 364 3.77 21.26 38.90
CA LYS A 364 5.02 21.92 38.51
C LYS A 364 6.11 20.91 38.13
N PHE A 365 6.22 19.83 38.90
CA PHE A 365 7.18 18.75 38.66
C PHE A 365 6.91 18.05 37.33
N ALA A 366 5.66 17.67 37.06
CA ALA A 366 5.27 17.06 35.78
C ALA A 366 5.59 17.99 34.60
N ARG A 367 5.35 19.30 34.75
CA ARG A 367 5.68 20.28 33.71
C ARG A 367 7.19 20.41 33.49
N HIS A 368 7.99 20.43 34.56
CA HIS A 368 9.45 20.43 34.46
C HIS A 368 9.98 19.18 33.76
N GLN A 369 9.49 18.00 34.16
CA GLN A 369 9.91 16.74 33.58
C GLN A 369 9.57 16.67 32.09
N ALA A 370 8.38 17.14 31.69
CA ALA A 370 8.00 17.25 30.28
C ALA A 370 8.97 18.16 29.50
N LEU A 371 9.36 19.32 30.05
CA LEU A 371 10.34 20.20 29.40
C LEU A 371 11.74 19.57 29.29
N VAL A 372 12.15 18.80 30.29
CA VAL A 372 13.43 18.07 30.28
C VAL A 372 13.42 16.98 29.21
N ASP A 373 12.32 16.23 29.09
CA ASP A 373 12.21 15.15 28.12
C ASP A 373 12.07 15.71 26.69
N GLU A 374 11.29 16.78 26.47
CA GLU A 374 11.26 17.52 25.20
C GLU A 374 12.67 18.01 24.79
N LEU A 375 13.47 18.50 25.74
CA LEU A 375 14.83 18.97 25.47
C LEU A 375 15.75 17.80 25.07
N LYS A 376 15.66 16.65 25.74
CA LYS A 376 16.43 15.45 25.36
C LYS A 376 16.05 14.97 23.97
N ASP A 377 14.76 14.95 23.64
CA ASP A 377 14.29 14.55 22.32
C ASP A 377 14.84 15.48 21.25
N LEU A 378 14.79 16.81 21.47
CA LEU A 378 15.41 17.78 20.56
C LEU A 378 16.93 17.61 20.45
N GLU A 379 17.64 17.32 21.54
CA GLU A 379 19.08 17.06 21.53
C GLU A 379 19.43 15.79 20.73
N THR A 380 18.65 14.71 20.87
CA THR A 380 18.87 13.48 20.09
C THR A 380 18.59 13.70 18.60
N LEU A 381 17.53 14.44 18.27
CA LEU A 381 17.23 14.82 16.88
C LEU A 381 18.34 15.68 16.28
N TYR A 382 18.83 16.68 17.01
CA TYR A 382 19.94 17.52 16.58
C TYR A 382 21.21 16.68 16.33
N ARG A 383 21.59 15.79 17.26
CA ARG A 383 22.76 14.90 17.10
C ARG A 383 22.64 14.01 15.86
N ARG A 384 21.48 13.36 15.67
CA ARG A 384 21.23 12.50 14.51
C ARG A 384 21.32 13.28 13.20
N ARG A 385 20.72 14.47 13.13
CA ARG A 385 20.80 15.33 11.93
C ARG A 385 22.23 15.82 11.68
N LYS A 386 22.98 16.14 12.73
CA LYS A 386 24.38 16.56 12.64
C LYS A 386 25.27 15.42 12.14
N GLU A 387 25.06 14.20 12.62
CA GLU A 387 25.75 13.01 12.12
C GLU A 387 25.45 12.78 10.63
N GLN A 388 24.19 12.90 10.21
CA GLN A 388 23.82 12.81 8.79
C GLN A 388 24.56 13.85 7.95
N ARG A 389 24.64 15.10 8.40
CA ARG A 389 25.38 16.18 7.73
C ARG A 389 26.88 15.88 7.62
N ILE A 390 27.50 15.39 8.69
CA ILE A 390 28.92 14.97 8.69
C ILE A 390 29.14 13.81 7.71
N GLN A 391 28.25 12.81 7.69
CA GLN A 391 28.36 11.67 6.79
C GLN A 391 28.31 12.10 5.31
N ARG A 392 27.51 13.11 4.96
CA ARG A 392 27.50 13.68 3.59
C ARG A 392 28.79 14.39 3.22
N GLU A 393 29.43 15.08 4.17
CA GLU A 393 30.69 15.79 3.95
C GLU A 393 31.90 14.85 3.85
N VAL A 394 31.95 13.80 4.67
CA VAL A 394 33.09 12.86 4.72
C VAL A 394 33.15 11.95 3.49
N SER A 395 32.00 11.56 2.93
CA SER A 395 31.93 10.61 1.81
C SER A 395 31.04 11.08 0.65
N PRO A 396 31.28 12.27 0.05
CA PRO A 396 30.50 12.74 -1.11
C PRO A 396 30.63 11.77 -2.29
N ALA A 397 31.79 11.12 -2.38
CA ALA A 397 32.15 10.12 -3.37
C ALA A 397 31.33 8.82 -3.31
N GLN A 398 30.74 8.48 -2.17
CA GLN A 398 29.97 7.24 -1.96
C GLN A 398 28.47 7.45 -2.09
N GLN A 399 27.98 8.70 -1.97
CA GLN A 399 26.55 9.01 -1.92
C GLN A 399 25.98 9.52 -3.25
N VAL A 400 26.86 9.88 -4.19
CA VAL A 400 26.47 10.31 -5.54
C VAL A 400 26.50 9.13 -6.51
N PRO A 401 25.43 8.88 -7.27
CA PRO A 401 25.42 7.83 -8.30
C PRO A 401 26.49 8.14 -9.34
N ARG A 402 27.23 7.10 -9.77
CA ARG A 402 28.28 7.25 -10.78
C ARG A 402 27.87 6.58 -12.07
N LEU A 403 28.06 7.28 -13.18
CA LEU A 403 27.89 6.73 -14.50
C LEU A 403 29.26 6.30 -15.04
N ASN A 404 29.43 5.01 -15.28
CA ASN A 404 30.65 4.47 -15.88
C ASN A 404 30.36 4.02 -17.31
N VAL A 405 31.33 4.20 -18.20
CA VAL A 405 31.28 3.61 -19.55
C VAL A 405 31.63 2.13 -19.42
N LEU A 406 30.71 1.23 -19.76
CA LEU A 406 30.91 -0.21 -19.74
C LEU A 406 31.61 -0.66 -21.04
N GLU A 407 31.08 -0.21 -22.18
CA GLU A 407 31.64 -0.47 -23.51
C GLU A 407 31.94 0.86 -24.20
N PRO A 408 33.20 1.10 -24.61
CA PRO A 408 33.57 2.33 -25.29
C PRO A 408 32.88 2.40 -26.67
N PRO A 409 32.67 3.61 -27.22
CA PRO A 409 31.97 3.79 -28.48
C PRO A 409 32.73 3.09 -29.61
N GLN A 410 32.02 2.22 -30.34
CA GLN A 410 32.56 1.48 -31.48
C GLN A 410 31.55 1.50 -32.64
N ALA A 411 32.06 1.57 -33.87
CA ALA A 411 31.23 1.55 -35.08
C ALA A 411 31.34 0.20 -35.79
N GLY A 412 30.18 -0.43 -36.04
CA GLY A 412 30.09 -1.72 -36.71
C GLY A 412 30.68 -1.70 -38.12
N GLU A 413 31.29 -2.82 -38.53
CA GLU A 413 31.96 -2.93 -39.83
C GLU A 413 30.99 -3.20 -41.00
N VAL A 414 29.79 -3.69 -40.69
CA VAL A 414 28.76 -4.08 -41.67
C VAL A 414 27.57 -3.12 -41.59
N PRO A 415 26.99 -2.67 -42.72
CA PRO A 415 25.81 -1.82 -42.71
C PRO A 415 24.59 -2.54 -42.13
N VAL A 416 23.81 -1.85 -41.30
CA VAL A 416 22.64 -2.42 -40.62
C VAL A 416 21.42 -2.46 -41.55
N ARG A 417 21.31 -1.50 -42.48
CA ARG A 417 20.27 -1.42 -43.52
C ARG A 417 20.80 -0.75 -44.80
N PRO A 418 20.24 -1.06 -45.98
CA PRO A 418 19.35 -2.20 -46.28
C PRO A 418 20.10 -3.54 -46.35
N HIS A 419 19.39 -4.66 -46.16
CA HIS A 419 19.99 -5.99 -46.31
C HIS A 419 20.00 -6.34 -47.81
N TYR A 420 21.01 -5.87 -48.53
CA TYR A 420 21.08 -5.92 -50.00
C TYR A 420 20.70 -7.29 -50.58
N LEU A 421 21.18 -8.39 -50.00
CA LEU A 421 20.89 -9.75 -50.47
C LEU A 421 19.42 -10.16 -50.24
N ARG A 422 18.85 -9.85 -49.09
CA ARG A 422 17.46 -10.20 -48.74
C ARG A 422 16.48 -9.40 -49.59
N ASP A 423 16.71 -8.09 -49.68
CA ASP A 423 15.82 -7.18 -50.39
C ASP A 423 15.90 -7.44 -51.92
N ALA A 424 17.08 -7.79 -52.44
CA ALA A 424 17.24 -8.29 -53.81
C ALA A 424 16.47 -9.59 -54.05
N ALA A 425 16.53 -10.56 -53.13
CA ALA A 425 15.81 -11.83 -53.27
C ALA A 425 14.27 -11.63 -53.28
N ILE A 426 13.76 -10.78 -52.39
CA ILE A 426 12.33 -10.42 -52.36
C ILE A 426 11.93 -9.69 -53.64
N GLY A 427 12.75 -8.74 -54.10
CA GLY A 427 12.54 -8.00 -55.34
C GLY A 427 12.50 -8.91 -56.57
N MET A 428 13.42 -9.88 -56.66
CA MET A 428 13.43 -10.88 -57.73
C MET A 428 12.21 -11.81 -57.67
N GLY A 429 11.81 -12.25 -56.47
CA GLY A 429 10.60 -13.06 -56.28
C GLY A 429 9.33 -12.33 -56.74
N GLY A 430 9.21 -11.04 -56.41
CA GLY A 430 8.13 -10.18 -56.89
C GLY A 430 8.15 -10.00 -58.42
N ALA A 431 9.33 -9.74 -59.00
CA ALA A 431 9.49 -9.63 -60.45
C ALA A 431 9.10 -10.92 -61.18
N LEU A 432 9.41 -12.09 -60.60
CA LEU A 432 9.03 -13.40 -61.14
C LEU A 432 7.51 -13.58 -61.15
N LEU A 433 6.83 -13.28 -60.04
CA LEU A 433 5.37 -13.41 -59.93
C LEU A 433 4.64 -12.49 -60.91
N VAL A 434 5.07 -11.21 -61.01
CA VAL A 434 4.49 -10.25 -61.96
C VAL A 434 4.71 -10.70 -63.40
N SER A 435 5.85 -11.30 -63.70
CA SER A 435 6.17 -11.78 -65.06
C SER A 435 5.38 -13.04 -65.42
N LEU A 436 5.16 -13.96 -64.48
CA LEU A 436 4.28 -15.12 -64.64
C LEU A 436 2.82 -14.69 -64.84
N PHE A 437 2.36 -13.70 -64.08
CA PHE A 437 1.01 -13.14 -64.24
C PHE A 437 0.85 -12.43 -65.59
N GLY A 438 1.86 -11.67 -66.02
CA GLY A 438 1.88 -11.05 -67.35
C GLY A 438 1.84 -12.08 -68.49
N LEU A 439 2.51 -13.24 -68.32
CA LEU A 439 2.43 -14.34 -69.28
C LEU A 439 1.04 -14.99 -69.31
N TRP A 440 0.41 -15.18 -68.15
CA TRP A 440 -0.97 -15.68 -68.06
C TRP A 440 -1.96 -14.73 -68.74
N LEU A 441 -1.84 -13.43 -68.51
CA LEU A 441 -2.67 -12.40 -69.13
C LEU A 441 -2.48 -12.37 -70.66
N TYR A 442 -1.23 -12.52 -71.13
CA TYR A 442 -0.91 -12.64 -72.55
C TYR A 442 -1.55 -13.89 -73.17
N GLU A 443 -1.55 -15.05 -72.48
CA GLU A 443 -2.24 -16.25 -72.97
C GLU A 443 -3.76 -16.10 -72.98
N PHE A 444 -4.34 -15.45 -71.97
CA PHE A 444 -5.77 -15.23 -71.86
C PHE A 444 -6.31 -14.39 -73.03
N LEU A 445 -5.56 -13.38 -73.46
CA LEU A 445 -5.94 -12.47 -74.55
C LEU A 445 -5.79 -13.08 -75.97
N LEU A 446 -5.10 -14.22 -76.13
CA LEU A 446 -4.76 -14.81 -77.45
C LEU A 446 -5.44 -16.16 -77.76
N ARG A 447 -6.36 -16.67 -76.93
CA ARG A 447 -7.12 -17.91 -77.23
C ARG A 447 -8.39 -17.63 -78.05
N LEU A 448 -8.48 -18.15 -79.29
CA LEU A 448 -9.74 -18.32 -80.05
C LEU A 448 -10.33 -19.73 -79.80
N PRO A 449 -11.68 -19.89 -79.73
CA PRO A 449 -12.31 -21.18 -79.49
C PRO A 449 -12.30 -22.07 -80.75
N ARG A 450 -11.95 -23.35 -80.60
CA ARG A 450 -11.98 -24.34 -81.68
C ARG A 450 -13.33 -25.06 -81.67
N LYS A 451 -14.02 -25.02 -82.81
CA LYS A 451 -15.36 -25.57 -83.10
C LYS A 451 -15.33 -27.10 -83.17
N GLU A 452 -16.29 -27.74 -82.48
CA GLU A 452 -16.61 -29.17 -82.52
C GLU A 452 -17.28 -29.56 -83.85
N GLU A 453 -17.12 -30.82 -84.27
CA GLU A 453 -18.14 -31.59 -85.01
C GLU A 453 -17.95 -33.12 -84.79
N PRO A 454 -19.02 -33.94 -84.97
CA PRO A 454 -19.24 -35.20 -84.24
C PRO A 454 -19.05 -36.47 -85.09
N SER A 455 -18.88 -37.63 -84.44
CA SER A 455 -19.62 -38.89 -84.68
C SER A 455 -18.88 -40.13 -84.14
N GLY A 456 -19.64 -41.06 -83.57
CA GLY A 456 -19.28 -42.48 -83.41
C GLY A 456 -18.96 -42.95 -81.99
N GLY A 457 -19.98 -43.37 -81.22
CA GLY A 457 -19.80 -44.43 -80.21
C GLY A 457 -19.78 -45.83 -80.86
N PRO A 458 -19.75 -46.95 -80.11
CA PRO A 458 -19.78 -47.12 -78.66
C PRO A 458 -18.69 -48.07 -78.12
N THR A 459 -18.56 -48.21 -76.79
CA THR A 459 -18.66 -49.50 -76.04
C THR A 459 -18.28 -49.26 -74.57
N LEU A 460 -19.22 -49.59 -73.69
CA LEU A 460 -19.11 -49.57 -72.24
C LEU A 460 -18.36 -50.81 -71.74
N ILE A 461 -17.33 -50.62 -70.92
CA ILE A 461 -16.91 -51.59 -69.91
C ILE A 461 -16.68 -50.82 -68.61
N PHE A 462 -17.61 -50.99 -67.67
CA PHE A 462 -17.48 -50.61 -66.27
C PHE A 462 -16.66 -51.68 -65.55
N GLN A 463 -15.64 -51.29 -64.78
CA GLN A 463 -15.41 -51.89 -63.46
C GLN A 463 -14.75 -50.89 -62.50
N PRO A 464 -15.05 -50.99 -61.19
CA PRO A 464 -14.85 -49.93 -60.21
C PRO A 464 -13.60 -50.19 -59.36
N HIS A 465 -13.00 -49.12 -58.80
CA HIS A 465 -12.27 -49.26 -57.55
C HIS A 465 -12.56 -48.10 -56.60
N VAL A 466 -12.56 -48.51 -55.33
CA VAL A 466 -13.19 -47.93 -54.15
C VAL A 466 -12.05 -47.60 -53.18
N SER A 467 -12.15 -46.42 -52.56
CA SER A 467 -11.68 -46.07 -51.20
C SER A 467 -10.16 -45.99 -50.91
N PRO A 468 -9.75 -45.52 -49.71
CA PRO A 468 -10.35 -44.49 -48.82
C PRO A 468 -9.31 -43.55 -48.15
N GLY A 469 -9.81 -42.58 -47.39
CA GLY A 469 -9.28 -42.28 -46.06
C GLY A 469 -8.33 -41.09 -45.96
N VAL A 470 -8.63 -40.12 -45.10
CA VAL A 470 -8.36 -40.16 -43.65
C VAL A 470 -8.71 -38.79 -43.06
N GLU A 471 -9.23 -38.86 -41.84
CA GLU A 471 -9.69 -37.88 -40.85
C GLU A 471 -8.94 -36.54 -40.73
N PRO A 472 -9.60 -35.48 -40.23
CA PRO A 472 -8.92 -34.31 -39.67
C PRO A 472 -8.40 -34.62 -38.25
N PRO A 473 -7.19 -34.19 -37.88
CA PRO A 473 -6.68 -34.43 -36.54
C PRO A 473 -7.39 -33.54 -35.51
N SER A 474 -7.69 -34.22 -34.41
CA SER A 474 -8.16 -33.73 -33.13
C SER A 474 -7.21 -32.72 -32.49
N SER A 475 -7.82 -31.72 -31.85
CA SER A 475 -7.23 -30.82 -30.87
C SER A 475 -6.46 -31.58 -29.78
N PRO A 476 -5.26 -31.15 -29.38
CA PRO A 476 -4.66 -31.66 -28.16
C PRO A 476 -5.36 -31.03 -26.95
N ARG A 477 -6.10 -31.86 -26.21
CA ARG A 477 -6.36 -31.63 -24.79
C ARG A 477 -5.02 -31.66 -24.07
N VAL A 478 -4.57 -30.50 -23.60
CA VAL A 478 -3.49 -30.43 -22.61
C VAL A 478 -4.06 -30.97 -21.30
N LEU A 479 -3.54 -32.13 -20.89
CA LEU A 479 -3.60 -32.59 -19.51
C LEU A 479 -2.86 -31.56 -18.65
N LEU A 480 -3.59 -30.89 -17.76
CA LEU A 480 -2.99 -30.18 -16.63
C LEU A 480 -3.47 -30.87 -15.34
N GLU A 481 -2.73 -31.89 -14.92
CA GLU A 481 -2.78 -32.38 -13.55
C GLU A 481 -1.39 -32.27 -12.96
N GLY A 482 -1.28 -31.57 -11.83
CA GLY A 482 -0.12 -31.71 -10.95
C GLY A 482 0.28 -30.47 -10.15
N ARG A 483 -0.39 -30.30 -9.00
CA ARG A 483 0.09 -29.60 -7.78
C ARG A 483 0.12 -28.07 -7.80
N ALA A 484 -1.03 -27.49 -7.46
CA ALA A 484 -1.07 -26.26 -6.67
C ALA A 484 -0.50 -26.57 -5.27
N GLY A 485 0.77 -26.23 -5.05
CA GLY A 485 1.26 -25.93 -3.72
C GLY A 485 0.86 -24.49 -3.42
N GLU A 486 -0.04 -24.32 -2.45
CA GLU A 486 -0.39 -23.00 -1.89
C GLU A 486 0.85 -22.37 -1.26
N ALA A 487 1.54 -21.53 -2.04
CA ALA A 487 2.45 -20.54 -1.53
C ALA A 487 1.66 -19.23 -1.43
N SER A 488 1.10 -18.95 -0.25
CA SER A 488 0.48 -17.65 0.07
C SER A 488 1.58 -16.58 0.14
N GLY A 489 1.92 -16.02 -1.03
CA GLY A 489 2.69 -14.78 -1.14
C GLY A 489 1.79 -13.55 -0.91
N PRO A 490 2.37 -12.36 -0.72
CA PRO A 490 1.59 -11.12 -0.67
C PRO A 490 0.83 -10.95 -2.00
N GLU A 491 -0.49 -10.80 -1.91
CA GLU A 491 -1.35 -10.53 -3.06
C GLU A 491 -0.83 -9.31 -3.82
N ARG A 492 -0.70 -9.46 -5.14
CA ARG A 492 -0.22 -8.43 -6.05
C ARG A 492 -1.24 -7.29 -6.14
N GLU A 493 -0.78 -6.03 -6.19
CA GLU A 493 -1.61 -4.87 -6.53
C GLU A 493 -1.54 -4.59 -8.04
N LEU A 494 -2.68 -4.31 -8.67
CA LEU A 494 -2.74 -3.88 -10.08
C LEU A 494 -2.48 -2.37 -10.19
N SER A 495 -1.56 -1.97 -11.05
CA SER A 495 -1.31 -0.55 -11.29
C SER A 495 -2.44 0.09 -12.14
N PRO A 496 -2.63 1.43 -12.06
CA PRO A 496 -3.66 2.11 -12.86
C PRO A 496 -3.53 1.87 -14.37
N LEU A 497 -2.30 1.77 -14.89
CA LEU A 497 -2.04 1.49 -16.31
C LEU A 497 -2.50 0.09 -16.72
N GLU A 498 -2.36 -0.89 -15.83
CA GLU A 498 -2.79 -2.27 -16.08
C GLU A 498 -4.31 -2.39 -16.06
N ILE A 499 -4.96 -1.68 -15.13
CA ILE A 499 -6.43 -1.59 -15.08
C ILE A 499 -6.95 -0.92 -16.36
N GLU A 500 -6.33 0.17 -16.81
CA GLU A 500 -6.68 0.82 -18.08
C GLU A 500 -6.48 -0.10 -19.29
N ALA A 501 -5.37 -0.84 -19.34
CA ALA A 501 -5.12 -1.82 -20.41
C ALA A 501 -6.19 -2.92 -20.44
N MET A 502 -6.55 -3.47 -19.28
CA MET A 502 -7.61 -4.47 -19.16
C MET A 502 -8.97 -3.92 -19.60
N ILE A 503 -9.35 -2.72 -19.17
CA ILE A 503 -10.63 -2.10 -19.55
C ILE A 503 -10.69 -1.86 -21.07
N ARG A 504 -9.59 -1.41 -21.69
CA ARG A 504 -9.54 -1.16 -23.14
C ARG A 504 -9.72 -2.45 -23.95
N THR A 505 -9.08 -3.53 -23.53
CA THR A 505 -9.15 -4.83 -24.22
C THR A 505 -10.45 -5.58 -23.92
N ALA A 506 -11.04 -5.39 -22.74
CA ALA A 506 -12.19 -6.15 -22.29
C ALA A 506 -13.44 -5.95 -23.14
N GLY A 507 -14.17 -7.04 -23.38
CA GLY A 507 -15.54 -7.02 -23.89
C GLY A 507 -16.54 -6.50 -22.85
N PRO A 508 -17.83 -6.34 -23.20
CA PRO A 508 -18.84 -5.76 -22.29
C PRO A 508 -19.00 -6.58 -21.00
N VAL A 509 -18.99 -7.91 -21.08
CA VAL A 509 -19.08 -8.77 -19.89
C VAL A 509 -17.84 -8.63 -19.02
N ASP A 510 -16.65 -8.68 -19.61
CA ASP A 510 -15.39 -8.63 -18.85
C ASP A 510 -15.15 -7.25 -18.23
N ARG A 511 -15.57 -6.16 -18.90
CA ARG A 511 -15.57 -4.80 -18.32
C ARG A 511 -16.45 -4.71 -17.08
N ALA A 512 -17.64 -5.33 -17.10
CA ALA A 512 -18.53 -5.35 -15.94
C ALA A 512 -17.90 -6.14 -14.78
N LEU A 513 -17.28 -7.29 -15.06
CA LEU A 513 -16.58 -8.08 -14.04
C LEU A 513 -15.43 -7.30 -13.39
N VAL A 514 -14.59 -6.66 -14.20
CA VAL A 514 -13.48 -5.82 -13.73
C VAL A 514 -13.99 -4.66 -12.87
N TYR A 515 -15.05 -3.97 -13.30
CA TYR A 515 -15.69 -2.90 -12.54
C TYR A 515 -16.19 -3.40 -11.18
N LEU A 516 -16.99 -4.46 -11.15
CA LEU A 516 -17.59 -4.96 -9.90
C LEU A 516 -16.54 -5.40 -8.89
N MET A 517 -15.48 -6.09 -9.31
CA MET A 517 -14.41 -6.50 -8.39
C MET A 517 -13.60 -5.31 -7.88
N LEU A 518 -13.38 -4.29 -8.72
CA LEU A 518 -12.76 -3.02 -8.33
C LEU A 518 -13.72 -2.05 -7.60
N THR A 519 -14.93 -2.50 -7.27
CA THR A 519 -15.81 -1.89 -6.24
C THR A 519 -15.84 -2.71 -4.94
N GLY A 520 -15.03 -3.79 -4.90
CA GLY A 520 -14.82 -4.60 -3.72
C GLY A 520 -15.71 -5.83 -3.61
N LEU A 521 -16.51 -6.20 -4.62
CA LEU A 521 -17.26 -7.45 -4.54
C LEU A 521 -16.32 -8.66 -4.68
N PRO A 522 -16.48 -9.72 -3.86
CA PRO A 522 -15.75 -10.96 -4.03
C PRO A 522 -16.28 -11.75 -5.24
N GLY A 523 -15.46 -12.62 -5.82
CA GLY A 523 -15.81 -13.42 -7.00
C GLY A 523 -17.09 -14.23 -6.81
N GLU A 524 -17.26 -14.85 -5.64
CA GLU A 524 -18.48 -15.59 -5.27
C GLU A 524 -19.77 -14.76 -5.33
N GLU A 525 -19.74 -13.50 -4.87
CA GLU A 525 -20.95 -12.67 -4.88
C GLU A 525 -21.23 -12.11 -6.28
N VAL A 526 -20.18 -11.80 -7.06
CA VAL A 526 -20.34 -11.42 -8.47
C VAL A 526 -21.02 -12.56 -9.24
N ALA A 527 -20.61 -13.81 -9.00
CA ALA A 527 -21.22 -15.00 -9.59
C ALA A 527 -22.70 -15.21 -9.19
N ARG A 528 -23.12 -14.72 -8.01
CA ARG A 528 -24.49 -14.87 -7.49
C ARG A 528 -25.39 -13.66 -7.77
N LEU A 529 -24.86 -12.60 -8.39
CA LEU A 529 -25.58 -11.35 -8.64
C LEU A 529 -26.77 -11.58 -9.58
N ARG A 530 -27.94 -11.05 -9.23
CA ARG A 530 -29.17 -11.14 -10.04
C ARG A 530 -29.63 -9.77 -10.51
N TRP A 531 -30.44 -9.71 -11.56
CA TRP A 531 -30.98 -8.43 -12.04
C TRP A 531 -31.90 -7.74 -11.04
N ALA A 532 -32.57 -8.49 -10.15
CA ALA A 532 -33.30 -7.89 -9.02
C ALA A 532 -32.42 -7.03 -8.09
N ASP A 533 -31.11 -7.32 -8.01
CA ASP A 533 -30.18 -6.60 -7.15
C ASP A 533 -29.63 -5.32 -7.82
N VAL A 534 -29.82 -5.16 -9.14
CA VAL A 534 -29.20 -4.10 -9.95
C VAL A 534 -30.23 -3.05 -10.34
N ASP A 535 -30.15 -1.86 -9.74
CA ASP A 535 -30.94 -0.69 -10.10
C ASP A 535 -30.11 0.22 -11.03
N VAL A 536 -30.15 -0.06 -12.34
CA VAL A 536 -29.38 0.67 -13.36
C VAL A 536 -29.83 2.13 -13.46
N GLU A 537 -31.11 2.42 -13.24
CA GLU A 537 -31.65 3.78 -13.34
C GLU A 537 -31.37 4.59 -12.06
N GLY A 538 -31.56 3.96 -10.88
CA GLY A 538 -31.20 4.52 -9.60
C GLY A 538 -29.68 4.63 -9.37
N GLY A 539 -28.88 3.87 -10.11
CA GLY A 539 -27.42 3.91 -10.06
C GLY A 539 -26.84 3.17 -8.85
N TRP A 540 -27.46 2.08 -8.40
CA TRP A 540 -27.01 1.32 -7.24
C TRP A 540 -27.20 -0.19 -7.44
N ILE A 541 -26.27 -0.98 -6.89
CA ILE A 541 -26.46 -2.42 -6.69
C ILE A 541 -26.76 -2.64 -5.21
N ARG A 542 -27.89 -3.27 -4.89
CA ARG A 542 -28.31 -3.57 -3.51
C ARG A 542 -28.05 -5.04 -3.22
N LEU A 543 -27.07 -5.31 -2.37
CA LEU A 543 -26.74 -6.67 -1.98
C LEU A 543 -27.48 -7.06 -0.70
N SER A 544 -28.22 -8.15 -0.79
CA SER A 544 -29.02 -8.74 0.31
C SER A 544 -28.19 -9.46 1.39
N GLY A 545 -26.86 -9.33 1.37
CA GLY A 545 -25.94 -9.99 2.31
C GLY A 545 -25.99 -9.41 3.74
N ASN A 546 -25.23 -10.01 4.65
CA ASN A 546 -25.02 -9.48 6.00
C ASN A 546 -23.57 -8.97 6.15
N PRO A 547 -23.32 -7.65 6.24
CA PRO A 547 -24.30 -6.56 6.32
C PRO A 547 -24.94 -6.21 4.96
N LEU A 548 -26.17 -5.67 5.02
CA LEU A 548 -26.86 -5.13 3.85
C LEU A 548 -26.07 -3.92 3.35
N ARG A 549 -25.71 -3.91 2.07
CA ARG A 549 -24.86 -2.85 1.51
C ARG A 549 -25.23 -2.48 0.10
N SER A 550 -24.88 -1.25 -0.28
CA SER A 550 -25.12 -0.71 -1.61
C SER A 550 -23.82 -0.30 -2.28
N ILE A 551 -23.64 -0.73 -3.53
CA ILE A 551 -22.49 -0.34 -4.36
C ILE A 551 -22.95 0.72 -5.35
N PRO A 552 -22.29 1.89 -5.42
CA PRO A 552 -22.61 2.92 -6.39
C PRO A 552 -22.28 2.46 -7.80
N LEU A 553 -23.20 2.71 -8.73
CA LEU A 553 -23.06 2.46 -10.16
C LEU A 553 -22.81 3.78 -10.88
N VAL A 554 -21.54 4.10 -11.18
CA VAL A 554 -21.15 5.41 -11.73
C VAL A 554 -20.30 5.22 -12.99
N GLY A 555 -20.44 6.16 -13.95
CA GLY A 555 -19.62 6.22 -15.16
C GLY A 555 -19.68 4.92 -15.96
N LEU A 556 -18.50 4.35 -16.23
CA LEU A 556 -18.33 3.14 -17.04
C LEU A 556 -19.12 1.94 -16.50
N GLY A 557 -19.24 1.79 -15.17
CA GLY A 557 -19.99 0.67 -14.58
C GLY A 557 -21.49 0.70 -14.94
N ARG A 558 -22.10 1.91 -14.94
CA ARG A 558 -23.49 2.09 -15.34
C ARG A 558 -23.70 1.85 -16.82
N GLU A 559 -22.80 2.37 -17.65
CA GLU A 559 -22.86 2.20 -19.09
C GLU A 559 -22.78 0.73 -19.51
N VAL A 560 -21.84 -0.01 -18.93
CA VAL A 560 -21.63 -1.42 -19.28
C VAL A 560 -22.79 -2.30 -18.81
N LEU A 561 -23.28 -2.13 -17.58
CA LEU A 561 -24.43 -2.91 -17.10
C LEU A 561 -25.72 -2.55 -17.83
N ARG A 562 -25.89 -1.29 -18.24
CA ARG A 562 -27.00 -0.89 -19.12
C ARG A 562 -26.92 -1.59 -20.47
N ARG A 563 -25.74 -1.61 -21.10
CA ARG A 563 -25.54 -2.34 -22.37
C ARG A 563 -25.80 -3.84 -22.23
N LEU A 564 -25.42 -4.43 -21.10
CA LEU A 564 -25.72 -5.85 -20.81
C LEU A 564 -27.22 -6.09 -20.57
N ALA A 565 -27.93 -5.13 -19.99
CA ALA A 565 -29.38 -5.18 -19.85
C ALA A 565 -30.09 -5.03 -21.22
N ASP A 566 -29.64 -4.08 -22.03
CA ASP A 566 -30.21 -3.75 -23.35
C ASP A 566 -29.93 -4.84 -24.41
N ALA A 567 -28.81 -5.58 -24.29
CA ALA A 567 -28.45 -6.66 -25.19
C ALA A 567 -29.27 -7.96 -24.99
N ARG A 568 -30.24 -7.95 -24.07
CA ARG A 568 -31.13 -9.08 -23.80
C ARG A 568 -32.32 -9.04 -24.78
N GLU A 569 -32.47 -10.10 -25.57
CA GLU A 569 -33.55 -10.21 -26.57
C GLU A 569 -34.96 -10.32 -25.93
N GLU A 570 -35.05 -10.73 -24.66
CA GLU A 570 -36.32 -10.88 -23.93
C GLU A 570 -36.39 -9.88 -22.75
N ALA A 571 -37.50 -9.13 -22.67
CA ALA A 571 -37.82 -8.26 -21.54
C ALA A 571 -37.85 -9.07 -20.23
N PRO A 572 -37.51 -8.48 -19.06
CA PRO A 572 -37.27 -9.21 -17.81
C PRO A 572 -38.54 -9.91 -17.33
N SER A 573 -38.75 -11.15 -17.76
CA SER A 573 -39.90 -11.95 -17.31
C SER A 573 -39.66 -12.57 -15.93
N ASP A 574 -38.43 -12.56 -15.44
CA ASP A 574 -38.10 -13.02 -14.09
C ASP A 574 -36.91 -12.22 -13.51
N ALA A 575 -37.17 -11.35 -12.53
CA ALA A 575 -36.12 -10.56 -11.85
C ALA A 575 -35.10 -11.45 -11.11
N SER A 576 -35.36 -12.75 -11.01
CA SER A 576 -34.51 -13.76 -10.37
C SER A 576 -33.35 -14.23 -11.25
N GLU A 577 -33.22 -13.78 -12.49
CA GLU A 577 -32.19 -14.23 -13.42
C GLU A 577 -30.76 -13.74 -13.04
N PRO A 578 -29.70 -14.58 -13.16
CA PRO A 578 -28.31 -14.16 -12.97
C PRO A 578 -27.84 -13.07 -13.94
N VAL A 579 -27.00 -12.13 -13.46
CA VAL A 579 -26.39 -11.09 -14.29
C VAL A 579 -25.36 -11.65 -15.26
N PHE A 580 -24.53 -12.58 -14.78
CA PHE A 580 -23.47 -13.19 -15.56
C PHE A 580 -23.80 -14.64 -15.87
N MET A 581 -23.97 -14.92 -17.16
CA MET A 581 -24.23 -16.26 -17.67
C MET A 581 -23.05 -16.83 -18.43
N ASN A 582 -22.88 -18.14 -18.35
CA ASN A 582 -21.99 -18.88 -19.23
C ASN A 582 -22.66 -19.22 -20.57
N GLU A 583 -21.89 -19.85 -21.47
CA GLU A 583 -22.35 -20.24 -22.82
C GLU A 583 -23.58 -21.16 -22.82
N ASN A 584 -23.86 -21.82 -21.69
CA ASN A 584 -25.01 -22.71 -21.50
C ASN A 584 -26.20 -22.04 -20.80
N SER A 585 -26.23 -20.70 -20.74
CA SER A 585 -27.29 -19.91 -20.08
C SER A 585 -27.48 -20.23 -18.59
N LYS A 586 -26.41 -20.68 -17.90
CA LYS A 586 -26.38 -20.86 -16.44
C LYS A 586 -25.54 -19.77 -15.79
N ALA A 587 -25.75 -19.53 -14.49
CA ALA A 587 -24.92 -18.61 -13.72
C ALA A 587 -23.44 -18.98 -13.83
N MET A 588 -22.59 -17.99 -14.13
CA MET A 588 -21.15 -18.17 -14.25
C MET A 588 -20.55 -18.52 -12.88
N THR A 589 -19.66 -19.52 -12.84
CA THR A 589 -18.97 -19.92 -11.59
C THR A 589 -17.75 -19.06 -11.33
N GLU A 590 -17.31 -18.95 -10.07
CA GLU A 590 -16.12 -18.16 -9.71
C GLU A 590 -14.86 -18.58 -10.49
N ASP A 591 -14.68 -19.89 -10.73
CA ASP A 591 -13.56 -20.41 -11.50
C ASP A 591 -13.62 -20.00 -12.99
N GLU A 592 -14.82 -19.93 -13.57
CA GLU A 592 -15.02 -19.39 -14.92
C GLU A 592 -14.69 -17.89 -14.95
N ILE A 593 -15.07 -17.12 -13.91
CA ILE A 593 -14.71 -15.70 -13.80
C ILE A 593 -13.19 -15.54 -13.73
N ARG A 594 -12.52 -16.36 -12.90
CA ARG A 594 -11.06 -16.38 -12.76
C ARG A 594 -10.39 -16.67 -14.10
N ALA A 595 -10.86 -17.68 -14.83
CA ALA A 595 -10.32 -18.04 -16.15
C ALA A 595 -10.47 -16.89 -17.16
N ARG A 596 -11.63 -16.21 -17.19
CA ARG A 596 -11.86 -15.04 -18.06
C ARG A 596 -10.93 -13.88 -17.73
N LEU A 597 -10.68 -13.61 -16.45
CA LEU A 597 -9.75 -12.54 -16.05
C LEU A 597 -8.30 -12.83 -16.44
N ILE A 598 -7.86 -14.08 -16.30
CA ILE A 598 -6.51 -14.49 -16.73
C ILE A 598 -6.38 -14.36 -18.25
N PHE A 599 -7.40 -14.78 -19.00
CA PHE A 599 -7.43 -14.63 -20.45
C PHE A 599 -7.39 -13.16 -20.87
N LEU A 600 -8.24 -12.31 -20.27
CA LEU A 600 -8.24 -10.87 -20.48
C LEU A 600 -6.87 -10.26 -20.16
N ALA A 601 -6.24 -10.67 -19.07
CA ALA A 601 -4.92 -10.19 -18.67
C ALA A 601 -3.83 -10.57 -19.69
N GLN A 602 -3.97 -11.74 -20.32
CA GLN A 602 -3.07 -12.19 -21.37
C GLN A 602 -3.29 -11.40 -22.67
N GLU A 603 -4.54 -11.14 -23.05
CA GLU A 603 -4.87 -10.29 -24.21
C GLU A 603 -4.43 -8.84 -24.01
N ALA A 604 -4.55 -8.32 -22.79
CA ALA A 604 -4.04 -7.00 -22.41
C ALA A 604 -2.50 -6.95 -22.31
N CYS A 605 -1.80 -8.05 -22.60
CA CYS A 605 -0.33 -8.15 -22.58
C CYS A 605 0.28 -7.76 -21.22
N LEU A 606 -0.37 -8.12 -20.11
CA LEU A 606 0.16 -7.90 -18.78
C LEU A 606 1.37 -8.79 -18.49
N ALA A 607 2.33 -8.29 -17.70
CA ALA A 607 3.58 -9.01 -17.41
C ALA A 607 3.39 -10.33 -16.63
N SER A 608 2.29 -10.47 -15.89
CA SER A 608 2.00 -11.68 -15.11
C SER A 608 0.50 -12.02 -15.13
N PRO A 609 -0.04 -12.51 -16.26
CA PRO A 609 -1.48 -12.71 -16.45
C PRO A 609 -2.09 -13.69 -15.46
N ALA A 610 -1.37 -14.77 -15.13
CA ALA A 610 -1.83 -15.79 -14.19
C ALA A 610 -2.07 -15.28 -12.76
N THR A 611 -1.53 -14.11 -12.42
CA THR A 611 -1.72 -13.48 -11.10
C THR A 611 -2.97 -12.59 -11.03
N VAL A 612 -3.65 -12.34 -12.15
CA VAL A 612 -4.84 -11.49 -12.21
C VAL A 612 -6.07 -12.32 -11.82
N THR A 613 -6.27 -12.46 -10.52
CA THR A 613 -7.40 -13.20 -9.92
C THR A 613 -8.47 -12.24 -9.37
N PRO A 614 -9.71 -12.71 -9.12
CA PRO A 614 -10.73 -11.91 -8.46
C PRO A 614 -10.27 -11.29 -7.13
N GLU A 615 -9.49 -12.05 -6.36
CA GLU A 615 -8.89 -11.61 -5.10
C GLU A 615 -7.92 -10.44 -5.29
N VAL A 616 -7.10 -10.45 -6.35
CA VAL A 616 -6.16 -9.36 -6.66
C VAL A 616 -6.86 -8.07 -7.03
N LEU A 617 -7.98 -8.13 -7.78
CA LEU A 617 -8.80 -6.95 -8.08
C LEU A 617 -9.43 -6.40 -6.79
N ARG A 618 -10.01 -7.27 -5.95
CA ARG A 618 -10.57 -6.88 -4.65
C ARG A 618 -9.50 -6.31 -3.72
N HIS A 619 -8.30 -6.90 -3.68
CA HIS A 619 -7.13 -6.43 -2.93
C HIS A 619 -6.72 -5.00 -3.35
N THR A 620 -6.67 -4.76 -4.66
CA THR A 620 -6.35 -3.44 -5.23
C THR A 620 -7.37 -2.38 -4.78
N TYR A 621 -8.66 -2.72 -4.74
CA TYR A 621 -9.70 -1.82 -4.22
C TYR A 621 -9.59 -1.58 -2.70
N LEU A 622 -9.29 -2.63 -1.92
CA LEU A 622 -9.09 -2.50 -0.48
C LEU A 622 -7.91 -1.56 -0.15
N LEU A 623 -6.80 -1.67 -0.87
CA LEU A 623 -5.67 -0.74 -0.73
C LEU A 623 -6.05 0.70 -1.08
N PHE A 624 -6.87 0.90 -2.11
CA PHE A 624 -7.38 2.22 -2.47
C PHE A 624 -8.20 2.87 -1.35
N LEU A 625 -9.05 2.11 -0.65
CA LEU A 625 -9.82 2.63 0.50
C LEU A 625 -8.93 2.86 1.74
N VAL A 626 -8.01 1.95 2.02
CA VAL A 626 -7.09 2.05 3.18
C VAL A 626 -6.15 3.25 3.05
N ARG A 627 -5.62 3.52 1.84
CA ARG A 627 -4.75 4.68 1.59
C ARG A 627 -5.47 6.04 1.74
N GLN A 628 -6.80 6.07 1.62
CA GLN A 628 -7.61 7.26 1.92
C GLN A 628 -7.82 7.49 3.42
N GLY A 629 -7.40 6.54 4.26
CA GLY A 629 -7.51 6.62 5.71
C GLY A 629 -8.88 6.23 6.26
N ILE A 630 -9.63 5.35 5.58
CA ILE A 630 -10.88 4.81 6.12
C ILE A 630 -10.63 4.06 7.44
N ARG A 631 -11.55 4.16 8.40
CA ARG A 631 -11.51 3.28 9.60
C ARG A 631 -11.68 1.83 9.16
N LEU A 632 -10.78 0.95 9.59
CA LEU A 632 -10.84 -0.49 9.25
C LEU A 632 -12.17 -1.13 9.71
N SER A 633 -12.75 -0.67 10.82
CA SER A 633 -14.07 -1.12 11.31
C SER A 633 -15.25 -0.65 10.45
N ALA A 634 -15.09 0.42 9.65
CA ALA A 634 -16.12 0.91 8.74
C ALA A 634 -16.03 0.27 7.35
N LEU A 635 -14.95 -0.46 7.07
CA LEU A 635 -14.71 -1.04 5.75
C LEU A 635 -15.68 -2.19 5.42
N GLU A 636 -16.08 -2.96 6.43
CA GLU A 636 -17.05 -4.06 6.28
C GLU A 636 -18.42 -3.56 5.76
N GLN A 637 -18.76 -2.30 6.03
CA GLN A 637 -20.00 -1.68 5.54
C GLN A 637 -19.96 -1.44 4.03
N ILE A 638 -18.77 -1.29 3.44
CA ILE A 638 -18.58 -1.04 2.00
C ILE A 638 -18.31 -2.36 1.27
N VAL A 639 -17.36 -3.16 1.77
CA VAL A 639 -16.77 -4.29 1.03
C VAL A 639 -17.37 -5.65 1.46
N GLY A 640 -18.22 -5.65 2.50
CA GLY A 640 -18.75 -6.85 3.12
C GLY A 640 -17.76 -7.46 4.12
N PRO A 641 -18.04 -8.67 4.64
CA PRO A 641 -17.21 -9.32 5.66
C PRO A 641 -15.75 -9.46 5.17
N VAL A 642 -14.80 -9.12 6.05
CA VAL A 642 -13.36 -9.29 5.81
C VAL A 642 -12.80 -10.38 6.72
N GLY A 643 -11.85 -11.15 6.22
CA GLY A 643 -11.26 -12.26 6.98
C GLY A 643 -10.44 -11.79 8.21
N PRO A 644 -10.17 -12.68 9.17
CA PRO A 644 -9.50 -12.33 10.44
C PRO A 644 -8.05 -11.83 10.26
N SER A 645 -7.39 -12.17 9.14
CA SER A 645 -6.04 -11.69 8.78
C SER A 645 -6.02 -10.30 8.14
N PHE A 646 -7.18 -9.64 8.01
CA PHE A 646 -7.29 -8.36 7.34
C PHE A 646 -6.58 -7.22 8.10
N VAL A 647 -6.82 -7.10 9.41
CA VAL A 647 -6.27 -5.99 10.22
C VAL A 647 -4.74 -6.01 10.24
N SER A 648 -4.13 -7.20 10.33
CA SER A 648 -2.67 -7.34 10.31
C SER A 648 -2.08 -7.02 8.93
N ARG A 649 -2.79 -7.33 7.84
CA ARG A 649 -2.31 -7.13 6.46
C ARG A 649 -2.40 -5.69 5.99
N TYR A 650 -3.49 -4.99 6.33
CA TYR A 650 -3.76 -3.64 5.83
C TYR A 650 -3.50 -2.53 6.85
N GLY A 651 -3.39 -2.86 8.14
CA GLY A 651 -3.16 -1.87 9.20
C GLY A 651 -1.87 -1.07 9.04
N ALA A 652 -0.82 -1.68 8.49
CA ALA A 652 0.46 -1.00 8.21
C ALA A 652 0.39 -0.03 7.01
N MET A 653 -0.62 -0.16 6.15
CA MET A 653 -0.78 0.64 4.92
C MET A 653 -1.72 1.85 5.13
N ALA A 654 -2.35 1.96 6.29
CA ALA A 654 -3.22 3.08 6.63
C ALA A 654 -2.39 4.34 6.98
N PRO A 655 -2.76 5.53 6.49
CA PRO A 655 -2.08 6.76 6.84
C PRO A 655 -2.22 7.08 8.33
N PRO A 656 -1.22 7.72 8.97
CA PRO A 656 -1.31 8.10 10.37
C PRO A 656 -2.39 9.17 10.58
N GLY A 657 -3.33 8.94 11.50
CA GLY A 657 -4.37 9.91 11.85
C GLY A 657 -5.68 9.27 12.30
N PRO A 658 -6.68 10.07 12.71
CA PRO A 658 -8.01 9.57 13.01
C PRO A 658 -8.66 9.04 11.73
N GLY A 659 -9.09 7.78 11.73
CA GLY A 659 -9.70 7.19 10.54
C GLY A 659 -10.98 7.92 10.13
N ARG A 660 -11.25 7.94 8.83
CA ARG A 660 -12.40 8.58 8.18
C ARG A 660 -13.62 7.65 8.12
N GLY A 661 -14.81 8.23 8.08
CA GLY A 661 -16.06 7.48 7.91
C GLY A 661 -16.25 6.98 6.46
N PRO A 662 -17.23 6.09 6.23
CA PRO A 662 -17.53 5.56 4.88
C PRO A 662 -18.13 6.62 3.93
N GLU A 663 -18.60 7.75 4.45
CA GLU A 663 -19.12 8.89 3.69
C GLU A 663 -17.99 9.83 3.21
N ASP A 664 -16.84 9.81 3.87
CA ASP A 664 -15.73 10.77 3.68
C ASP A 664 -14.65 10.27 2.70
N VAL A 665 -14.88 9.11 2.08
CA VAL A 665 -13.95 8.43 1.17
C VAL A 665 -14.59 8.17 -0.19
N ALA A 666 -13.79 8.28 -1.25
CA ALA A 666 -14.23 7.94 -2.59
C ALA A 666 -14.44 6.41 -2.71
N ARG A 667 -15.65 6.00 -3.10
CA ARG A 667 -16.06 4.58 -3.26
C ARG A 667 -15.83 4.02 -4.66
N VAL A 668 -15.39 4.85 -5.62
CA VAL A 668 -15.18 4.45 -7.01
C VAL A 668 -13.78 4.90 -7.44
N LEU A 669 -12.99 4.00 -8.04
CA LEU A 669 -11.67 4.34 -8.55
C LEU A 669 -11.75 5.45 -9.61
N PRO A 670 -10.79 6.40 -9.64
CA PRO A 670 -10.76 7.49 -10.62
C PRO A 670 -10.83 7.04 -12.08
N VAL A 671 -10.31 5.83 -12.40
CA VAL A 671 -10.32 5.27 -13.75
C VAL A 671 -11.73 5.06 -14.30
N PHE A 672 -12.73 4.85 -13.44
CA PHE A 672 -14.13 4.64 -13.83
C PHE A 672 -14.97 5.92 -13.83
N GLN A 673 -14.42 7.03 -13.31
CA GLN A 673 -15.11 8.32 -13.28
C GLN A 673 -14.97 9.10 -14.59
N LYS A 674 -13.96 8.77 -15.41
CA LYS A 674 -13.83 9.31 -16.77
C LYS A 674 -14.84 8.60 -17.66
N THR A 675 -15.93 9.28 -18.02
CA THR A 675 -16.74 8.89 -19.19
C THR A 675 -15.86 8.97 -20.42
N ASP A 676 -15.76 7.88 -21.18
CA ASP A 676 -15.13 7.90 -22.50
C ASP A 676 -15.93 8.86 -23.37
N ASP A 677 -15.40 10.07 -23.57
CA ASP A 677 -15.97 11.12 -24.42
C ASP A 677 -15.79 10.81 -25.92
N ARG A 678 -15.78 9.53 -26.29
CA ARG A 678 -15.61 9.05 -27.66
C ARG A 678 -16.54 7.88 -27.92
N GLY A 679 -17.72 8.22 -28.44
CA GLY A 679 -18.49 7.33 -29.31
C GLY A 679 -17.80 7.06 -30.63
#